data_AF-A0A9D7SVK7-F1
#
_entry.id   AF-A0A9D7SVK7-F1
#
_cell.length_a   1.000
_cell.length_b   1.000
_cell.length_c   1.000
_cell.angle_alpha   90.00
_cell.angle_beta   90.00
_cell.angle_gamma   90.00
#
_symmetry.space_group_name_H-M   'P 1'
#
loop_
_entity.id
_entity.type
_entity.pdbx_description
1 polymer ?
#
loop_
_entity_poly.entity_id
_entity_poly.type
_entity_poly.pdbx_seq_one_letter_code
_entity_poly.pdbx_strand_id
1 'polypeptide(L)'
;MDTTKLTHLNHIFHVDLSDKFENEEYWLHVAGKKFPLVEHTKETLSATLKQEPKLMAMPGGKLTHYTQAPVPMKMGTVTRISVRHTNKTGKIPGDFGIQSVAIHVVQDHAENRLMAKNGTALTVNQPIDYVSTAKALLFHHADLITANPDYAPIVMQHMDQYDAPATYLQIQALATQMRAAGPPTQNSGWATYQPYDAGDSGIKQTLVPTNDTMNYAGTSMTMVQVSTKNDLRLQGTSWTQETGTSVQSNDGGSDTVMLGKVSLAAGGDNWTAALSNTATANGLQTTIKVLDSDKRQVQVNMDNYYVRWLGAYVQFIDADGNAMNTPNWQPDDGGIVADIIQALGLNYDNLRFIGWINPINTVFAIPISADPGTLSVNITFPDGAVSANLYGCGLGTGNNQYPKSPVIGGVFTGLANLGIPTFFLGFGVAAQTYKPLYDIMGKPAFIKAVIAIGVTYFGADFIYNGAVNKKMDWHAFASLTQILFTQACTKALLWCELELAGGEIEDEIPFAGWIMLAINIATTLAQLAETIVEVATSPWLIPNSISTTITSTLTAYPDPRHQAFPQPPAGSKASYITKMIYKDQNRPSITSPSVVLDPAHYPTSLSVSYQNTLGGQVKFEIDFYIDNWLAGNASTSWLENDEDHAANIKLYLFQLPIPLDNKSVYKHTAILGYQNNAYAWIPQATPPNATLANANTSQSGNAISVWTGLTLSQRHAMIGLSWKAAGMGIVDCSSGAGGQLFAFENVNIPGTPMDSVKFPSCGFSAPSQLVYDVYPPKFLMKDGQFVIGANGLPVPDPADISLGNYYIDPRKSANSQDTDGGYHLRAVVLDKTTPFNMSPNQNSYGRFPYYPDAITLHPSGHAIGVNSLYCKMMITNIAPDPGLADDNIPLAITFAGTALNYLGSDGRAGLLFTPVAVTSSYDGTIMVLEQLSSLDLSIARIQAFDLNGNPVNCFMDNSGKPSPFLMLPNNVTYLDLAAVGDNYTTYLYVLSYTGNGTNVSDYNMTLYQVGQGAPKGNMLVNTPNVPAAKVNVDMWHTMYTLNYLMTQDGNGNNAGPKGGPGTGPGGITVPSVSEWLPPIPK
;
A
#
# COMPACT_ATOMS: atom_id res chain seq x y z
N MET A 1 20.73 -55.21 -14.33
CA MET A 1 21.65 -54.45 -13.44
C MET A 1 20.86 -53.27 -12.92
N ASP A 2 21.03 -52.94 -11.64
CA ASP A 2 20.14 -52.00 -10.96
C ASP A 2 20.44 -50.55 -11.35
N THR A 3 19.40 -49.75 -11.54
CA THR A 3 19.47 -48.31 -11.85
C THR A 3 19.20 -47.46 -10.61
N THR A 4 19.57 -47.98 -9.42
CA THR A 4 19.59 -47.25 -8.15
C THR A 4 20.22 -45.86 -8.32
N LYS A 5 19.52 -44.84 -7.81
CA LYS A 5 19.90 -43.43 -7.96
C LYS A 5 21.31 -43.19 -7.41
N LEU A 6 22.21 -42.67 -8.25
CA LEU A 6 23.34 -41.89 -7.76
C LEU A 6 22.76 -40.60 -7.16
N THR A 7 23.12 -40.31 -5.92
CA THR A 7 22.55 -39.21 -5.12
C THR A 7 23.56 -38.12 -4.75
N HIS A 8 24.82 -38.26 -5.20
CA HIS A 8 25.91 -37.34 -4.90
C HIS A 8 26.76 -37.04 -6.14
N LEU A 9 27.39 -35.87 -6.15
CA LEU A 9 28.34 -35.39 -7.14
C LEU A 9 29.62 -34.95 -6.43
N ASN A 10 30.78 -35.44 -6.87
CA ASN A 10 32.05 -35.19 -6.21
C ASN A 10 32.62 -33.81 -6.61
N HIS A 11 33.10 -33.06 -5.62
CA HIS A 11 33.63 -31.70 -5.77
C HIS A 11 35.07 -31.58 -5.23
N ILE A 12 35.88 -30.69 -5.80
CA ILE A 12 37.08 -30.15 -5.14
C ILE A 12 36.80 -28.68 -4.85
N PHE A 13 37.01 -28.25 -3.61
CA PHE A 13 36.93 -26.85 -3.24
C PHE A 13 38.33 -26.26 -3.15
N HIS A 14 38.55 -25.12 -3.80
CA HIS A 14 39.78 -24.34 -3.76
C HIS A 14 39.54 -23.04 -2.99
N VAL A 15 40.50 -22.63 -2.14
CA VAL A 15 40.26 -21.60 -1.12
C VAL A 15 41.34 -20.52 -1.15
N ASP A 16 40.90 -19.27 -1.00
CA ASP A 16 41.76 -18.14 -0.66
C ASP A 16 42.00 -18.09 0.85
N LEU A 17 43.22 -18.46 1.25
CA LEU A 17 43.77 -18.41 2.60
C LEU A 17 45.10 -17.63 2.58
N SER A 18 45.21 -16.62 1.69
CA SER A 18 46.39 -15.75 1.62
C SER A 18 46.54 -14.83 2.84
N ASP A 19 45.49 -14.71 3.64
CA ASP A 19 45.39 -13.99 4.92
C ASP A 19 45.19 -14.96 6.12
N LYS A 20 45.62 -16.22 6.00
CA LYS A 20 45.54 -17.20 7.09
C LYS A 20 46.34 -16.79 8.33
N PHE A 21 45.84 -17.17 9.50
CA PHE A 21 46.60 -17.07 10.74
C PHE A 21 47.72 -18.13 10.77
N GLU A 22 48.94 -17.70 11.03
CA GLU A 22 50.10 -18.58 11.07
C GLU A 22 49.99 -19.62 12.21
N ASN A 23 50.48 -20.84 11.93
CA ASN A 23 50.48 -22.00 12.84
C ASN A 23 49.11 -22.64 13.11
N GLU A 24 48.03 -22.18 12.48
CA GLU A 24 46.69 -22.76 12.61
C GLU A 24 46.39 -23.81 11.52
N GLU A 25 45.61 -24.84 11.87
CA GLU A 25 45.16 -25.88 10.93
C GLU A 25 43.80 -25.51 10.33
N TYR A 26 43.64 -25.66 9.02
CA TYR A 26 42.46 -25.24 8.25
C TYR A 26 41.74 -26.42 7.59
N TRP A 27 40.41 -26.42 7.60
CA TRP A 27 39.58 -27.42 6.91
C TRP A 27 38.31 -26.79 6.33
N LEU A 28 37.75 -27.44 5.29
CA LEU A 28 36.39 -27.17 4.84
C LEU A 28 35.42 -27.96 5.71
N HIS A 29 34.40 -27.31 6.26
CA HIS A 29 33.29 -27.95 6.97
C HIS A 29 32.04 -27.96 6.09
N VAL A 30 31.49 -29.16 5.86
CA VAL A 30 30.25 -29.42 5.11
C VAL A 30 29.42 -30.47 5.86
N ALA A 31 28.20 -30.11 6.29
CA ALA A 31 27.22 -31.03 6.89
C ALA A 31 27.82 -31.98 7.95
N GLY A 32 28.37 -31.42 9.03
CA GLY A 32 29.00 -32.15 10.14
C GLY A 32 30.33 -32.85 9.81
N LYS A 33 30.86 -32.71 8.59
CA LYS A 33 32.10 -33.37 8.13
C LYS A 33 33.22 -32.38 7.85
N LYS A 34 34.41 -32.70 8.36
CA LYS A 34 35.66 -31.95 8.17
C LYS A 34 36.48 -32.54 7.03
N PHE A 35 36.86 -31.71 6.05
CA PHE A 35 37.70 -32.08 4.92
C PHE A 35 38.99 -31.24 4.94
N PRO A 36 40.18 -31.83 5.16
CA PRO A 36 41.45 -31.08 5.26
C PRO A 36 41.76 -30.26 4.00
N LEU A 37 42.24 -29.03 4.23
CA LEU A 37 42.73 -28.15 3.16
C LEU A 37 44.26 -28.23 3.09
N VAL A 38 44.78 -28.45 1.88
CA VAL A 38 46.22 -28.59 1.60
C VAL A 38 46.67 -27.46 0.70
N GLU A 39 47.85 -26.88 0.98
CA GLU A 39 48.39 -25.77 0.21
C GLU A 39 48.80 -26.18 -1.21
N HIS A 40 48.53 -25.32 -2.19
CA HIS A 40 48.87 -25.55 -3.59
C HIS A 40 50.37 -25.37 -3.84
N THR A 41 51.08 -26.45 -4.17
CA THR A 41 52.40 -26.33 -4.82
C THR A 41 52.25 -25.72 -6.22
N LYS A 42 53.31 -25.13 -6.76
CA LYS A 42 53.33 -24.56 -8.13
C LYS A 42 52.89 -25.57 -9.19
N GLU A 43 53.24 -26.82 -8.99
CA GLU A 43 52.92 -27.95 -9.87
C GLU A 43 51.43 -28.29 -9.77
N THR A 44 50.88 -28.41 -8.55
CA THR A 44 49.43 -28.69 -8.36
C THR A 44 48.55 -27.56 -8.88
N LEU A 45 48.92 -26.30 -8.65
CA LEU A 45 48.19 -25.14 -9.19
C LEU A 45 48.28 -25.09 -10.72
N SER A 46 49.47 -25.33 -11.28
CA SER A 46 49.67 -25.38 -12.75
C SER A 46 48.96 -26.56 -13.42
N ALA A 47 48.72 -27.66 -12.70
CA ALA A 47 47.89 -28.77 -13.18
C ALA A 47 46.40 -28.41 -13.10
N THR A 48 45.95 -27.87 -11.96
CA THR A 48 44.57 -27.42 -11.70
C THR A 48 44.12 -26.43 -12.76
N LEU A 49 44.87 -25.34 -12.99
CA LEU A 49 44.52 -24.29 -13.96
C LEU A 49 44.54 -24.76 -15.44
N LYS A 50 45.19 -25.89 -15.75
CA LYS A 50 45.15 -26.53 -17.07
C LYS A 50 43.96 -27.47 -17.25
N GLN A 51 43.53 -28.12 -16.16
CA GLN A 51 42.35 -28.99 -16.14
C GLN A 51 41.06 -28.16 -16.09
N GLU A 52 41.08 -27.03 -15.38
CA GLU A 52 39.94 -26.13 -15.20
C GLU A 52 40.31 -24.68 -15.57
N PRO A 53 40.31 -24.33 -16.88
CA PRO A 53 40.61 -22.98 -17.33
C PRO A 53 39.73 -21.88 -16.72
N LYS A 54 38.51 -22.21 -16.26
CA LYS A 54 37.60 -21.28 -15.57
C LYS A 54 38.21 -20.70 -14.29
N LEU A 55 39.05 -21.46 -13.59
CA LEU A 55 39.73 -21.00 -12.37
C LEU A 55 40.78 -19.91 -12.64
N MET A 56 41.23 -19.72 -13.89
CA MET A 56 42.09 -18.58 -14.27
C MET A 56 41.39 -17.22 -14.20
N ALA A 57 40.06 -17.18 -14.01
CA ALA A 57 39.34 -15.94 -13.71
C ALA A 57 39.64 -15.38 -12.30
N MET A 58 40.15 -16.22 -11.39
CA MET A 58 40.63 -15.73 -10.08
C MET A 58 42.01 -15.06 -10.23
N PRO A 59 42.23 -13.88 -9.63
CA PRO A 59 43.54 -13.23 -9.61
C PRO A 59 44.66 -14.15 -9.10
N GLY A 60 45.74 -14.25 -9.87
CA GLY A 60 46.87 -15.11 -9.56
C GLY A 60 47.44 -14.86 -8.16
N GLY A 61 47.43 -15.90 -7.33
CA GLY A 61 47.78 -15.83 -5.90
C GLY A 61 46.60 -16.02 -4.93
N LYS A 62 45.34 -15.97 -5.39
CA LYS A 62 44.16 -16.22 -4.55
C LYS A 62 43.74 -17.69 -4.46
N LEU A 63 44.17 -18.55 -5.38
CA LEU A 63 43.98 -20.00 -5.30
C LEU A 63 45.11 -20.62 -4.48
N THR A 64 44.95 -20.65 -3.15
CA THR A 64 46.05 -20.97 -2.23
C THR A 64 46.03 -22.39 -1.69
N HIS A 65 44.84 -22.95 -1.40
CA HIS A 65 44.67 -24.29 -0.83
C HIS A 65 43.52 -25.01 -1.52
N TYR A 66 43.43 -26.33 -1.37
CA TYR A 66 42.35 -27.16 -1.91
C TYR A 66 42.01 -28.35 -1.02
N THR A 67 40.79 -28.89 -1.15
CA THR A 67 40.39 -30.12 -0.44
C THR A 67 41.16 -31.33 -0.98
N GLN A 68 41.93 -32.00 -0.13
CA GLN A 68 42.87 -33.07 -0.55
C GLN A 68 42.19 -34.28 -1.22
N ALA A 69 40.92 -34.54 -0.90
CA ALA A 69 40.10 -35.59 -1.47
C ALA A 69 38.76 -35.01 -1.98
N PRO A 70 38.12 -35.64 -2.99
CA PRO A 70 36.82 -35.20 -3.47
C PRO A 70 35.74 -35.23 -2.38
N VAL A 71 35.03 -34.10 -2.23
CA VAL A 71 33.92 -33.92 -1.30
C VAL A 71 32.62 -34.40 -1.98
N PRO A 72 31.93 -35.43 -1.47
CA PRO A 72 30.68 -35.91 -2.05
C PRO A 72 29.52 -35.00 -1.63
N MET A 73 29.15 -34.06 -2.51
CA MET A 73 27.98 -33.19 -2.29
C MET A 73 26.70 -33.92 -2.74
N LYS A 74 25.64 -33.88 -1.94
CA LYS A 74 24.33 -34.44 -2.30
C LYS A 74 23.73 -33.68 -3.49
N MET A 75 23.00 -34.35 -4.37
CA MET A 75 22.23 -33.72 -5.44
C MET A 75 20.82 -33.39 -4.95
N GLY A 76 20.26 -32.26 -5.42
CA GLY A 76 18.99 -31.73 -4.93
C GLY A 76 19.12 -31.01 -3.58
N THR A 77 20.25 -30.33 -3.32
CA THR A 77 20.46 -29.57 -2.07
C THR A 77 21.13 -28.22 -2.30
N VAL A 78 20.65 -27.23 -1.54
CA VAL A 78 21.41 -26.03 -1.15
C VAL A 78 22.13 -26.36 0.15
N THR A 79 23.38 -25.92 0.31
CA THR A 79 24.19 -26.23 1.50
C THR A 79 25.17 -25.09 1.76
N ARG A 80 25.17 -24.54 2.98
CA ARG A 80 26.23 -23.61 3.40
C ARG A 80 27.49 -24.40 3.73
N ILE A 81 28.62 -23.93 3.22
CA ILE A 81 29.94 -24.51 3.47
C ILE A 81 30.82 -23.46 4.13
N SER A 82 31.56 -23.84 5.17
CA SER A 82 32.40 -22.90 5.93
C SER A 82 33.85 -23.36 5.99
N VAL A 83 34.78 -22.44 5.82
CA VAL A 83 36.21 -22.70 5.99
C VAL A 83 36.57 -22.37 7.43
N ARG A 84 36.96 -23.39 8.20
CA ARG A 84 37.20 -23.29 9.65
C ARG A 84 38.66 -23.57 10.00
N HIS A 85 39.10 -23.05 11.15
CA HIS A 85 40.47 -23.13 11.63
C HIS A 85 40.58 -23.34 13.14
N THR A 86 41.74 -23.82 13.63
CA THR A 86 42.03 -24.05 15.06
C THR A 86 42.52 -22.79 15.77
N ASN A 87 42.00 -22.44 16.94
CA ASN A 87 42.48 -21.30 17.74
C ASN A 87 43.82 -21.59 18.43
N LYS A 88 44.93 -21.52 17.69
CA LYS A 88 46.29 -21.66 18.25
C LYS A 88 46.98 -20.31 18.46
N THR A 89 46.45 -19.24 17.86
CA THR A 89 46.97 -17.87 18.01
C THR A 89 46.28 -17.04 19.09
N GLY A 90 45.15 -17.51 19.64
CA GLY A 90 44.40 -16.79 20.69
C GLY A 90 43.65 -15.55 20.19
N LYS A 91 43.48 -15.38 18.88
CA LYS A 91 42.82 -14.22 18.25
C LYS A 91 41.29 -14.28 18.25
N ILE A 92 40.73 -15.45 18.55
CA ILE A 92 39.31 -15.76 18.53
C ILE A 92 38.87 -16.38 19.87
N PRO A 93 37.58 -16.33 20.23
CA PRO A 93 37.03 -17.10 21.35
C PRO A 93 36.76 -18.56 20.97
N GLY A 94 36.91 -19.47 21.93
CA GLY A 94 36.66 -20.92 21.73
C GLY A 94 37.78 -21.67 21.00
N ASP A 95 37.56 -22.95 20.68
CA ASP A 95 38.60 -23.82 20.10
C ASP A 95 38.77 -23.65 18.58
N PHE A 96 37.75 -23.15 17.88
CA PHE A 96 37.69 -23.12 16.42
C PHE A 96 37.04 -21.83 15.89
N GLY A 97 37.54 -21.32 14.76
CA GLY A 97 37.00 -20.13 14.08
C GLY A 97 36.58 -20.39 12.63
N ILE A 98 36.11 -19.34 11.96
CA ILE A 98 35.67 -19.29 10.56
C ILE A 98 36.44 -18.19 9.83
N GLN A 99 37.07 -18.54 8.70
CA GLN A 99 37.74 -17.59 7.80
C GLN A 99 36.76 -17.04 6.75
N SER A 100 35.97 -17.93 6.14
CA SER A 100 35.14 -17.67 4.96
C SER A 100 33.96 -18.62 4.89
N VAL A 101 32.93 -18.23 4.15
CA VAL A 101 31.70 -19.01 3.98
C VAL A 101 31.19 -18.89 2.54
N ALA A 102 30.55 -19.93 2.03
CA ALA A 102 29.87 -19.91 0.73
C ALA A 102 28.53 -20.65 0.81
N ILE A 103 27.58 -20.26 -0.04
CA ILE A 103 26.37 -21.03 -0.32
C ILE A 103 26.63 -21.85 -1.57
N HIS A 104 26.57 -23.18 -1.46
CA HIS A 104 26.77 -24.10 -2.58
C HIS A 104 25.45 -24.75 -2.97
N VAL A 105 25.19 -24.90 -4.27
CA VAL A 105 23.96 -25.52 -4.79
C VAL A 105 24.31 -26.63 -5.78
N VAL A 106 23.68 -27.78 -5.61
CA VAL A 106 23.83 -28.93 -6.52
C VAL A 106 22.45 -29.38 -6.99
N GLN A 107 22.07 -28.98 -8.21
CA GLN A 107 20.79 -29.36 -8.81
C GLN A 107 20.75 -30.85 -9.19
N ASP A 108 19.59 -31.50 -9.07
CA ASP A 108 19.37 -32.87 -9.56
C ASP A 108 18.85 -32.85 -11.01
N HIS A 109 19.72 -32.43 -11.94
CA HIS A 109 19.43 -32.39 -13.39
C HIS A 109 20.15 -33.50 -14.15
N ALA A 110 19.73 -33.73 -15.41
CA ALA A 110 20.18 -34.85 -16.21
C ALA A 110 21.71 -34.89 -16.39
N GLU A 111 22.36 -33.74 -16.53
CA GLU A 111 23.81 -33.62 -16.70
C GLU A 111 24.58 -34.03 -15.44
N ASN A 112 24.18 -33.53 -14.26
CA ASN A 112 24.78 -33.92 -12.98
C ASN A 112 24.61 -35.44 -12.71
N ARG A 113 23.44 -36.00 -13.06
CA ARG A 113 23.19 -37.45 -13.01
C ARG A 113 24.01 -38.26 -14.03
N LEU A 114 24.47 -37.65 -15.13
CA LEU A 114 25.39 -38.28 -16.10
C LEU A 114 26.85 -38.18 -15.64
N MET A 115 27.28 -37.03 -15.09
CA MET A 115 28.60 -36.85 -14.48
C MET A 115 28.82 -37.86 -13.34
N ALA A 116 27.84 -37.99 -12.45
CA ALA A 116 27.87 -38.97 -11.36
C ALA A 116 27.95 -40.44 -11.85
N LYS A 117 27.39 -40.76 -13.03
CA LYS A 117 27.40 -42.11 -13.62
C LYS A 117 28.74 -42.51 -14.21
N ASN A 118 29.52 -41.57 -14.72
CA ASN A 118 30.74 -41.88 -15.48
C ASN A 118 31.94 -42.29 -14.59
N GLY A 119 31.80 -42.19 -13.25
CA GLY A 119 32.63 -42.88 -12.25
C GLY A 119 34.11 -42.50 -12.18
N THR A 120 34.60 -41.67 -13.09
CA THR A 120 36.03 -41.46 -13.32
C THR A 120 36.32 -40.05 -13.84
N ALA A 121 37.22 -39.34 -13.14
CA ALA A 121 37.95 -38.15 -13.61
C ALA A 121 37.18 -36.84 -13.96
N LEU A 122 35.86 -36.72 -13.75
CA LEU A 122 35.16 -35.43 -13.76
C LEU A 122 34.66 -35.09 -12.35
N THR A 123 35.51 -34.36 -11.60
CA THR A 123 35.18 -33.79 -10.29
C THR A 123 34.86 -32.32 -10.49
N VAL A 124 33.84 -31.77 -9.82
CA VAL A 124 33.44 -30.36 -10.01
C VAL A 124 34.33 -29.46 -9.15
N ASN A 125 35.15 -28.62 -9.78
CA ASN A 125 36.07 -27.74 -9.09
C ASN A 125 35.41 -26.38 -8.79
N GLN A 126 35.44 -25.93 -7.53
CA GLN A 126 34.72 -24.75 -7.04
C GLN A 126 35.60 -23.82 -6.20
N PRO A 127 35.59 -22.49 -6.43
CA PRO A 127 36.34 -21.54 -5.63
C PRO A 127 35.55 -21.05 -4.39
N ILE A 128 36.27 -20.80 -3.30
CA ILE A 128 35.79 -20.12 -2.08
C ILE A 128 36.74 -18.96 -1.77
N ASP A 129 36.20 -17.75 -1.75
CA ASP A 129 36.92 -16.52 -1.46
C ASP A 129 35.99 -15.46 -0.82
N TYR A 130 36.49 -14.23 -0.72
CA TYR A 130 35.73 -13.07 -0.24
C TYR A 130 34.52 -12.71 -1.13
N VAL A 131 34.51 -13.01 -2.42
CA VAL A 131 33.33 -12.82 -3.28
C VAL A 131 32.27 -13.87 -2.95
N SER A 132 32.66 -15.13 -2.71
CA SER A 132 31.72 -16.15 -2.22
C SER A 132 31.18 -15.84 -0.82
N THR A 133 31.99 -15.21 0.04
CA THR A 133 31.60 -14.75 1.38
C THR A 133 30.64 -13.56 1.32
N ALA A 134 30.89 -12.60 0.42
CA ALA A 134 29.98 -11.50 0.13
C ALA A 134 28.63 -12.01 -0.41
N LYS A 135 28.65 -12.91 -1.42
CA LYS A 135 27.43 -13.57 -1.93
C LYS A 135 26.68 -14.32 -0.83
N ALA A 136 27.38 -15.04 0.04
CA ALA A 136 26.76 -15.73 1.16
C ALA A 136 26.08 -14.75 2.14
N LEU A 137 26.74 -13.64 2.52
CA LEU A 137 26.14 -12.61 3.38
C LEU A 137 24.87 -12.02 2.76
N LEU A 138 24.90 -11.67 1.47
CA LEU A 138 23.72 -11.17 0.74
C LEU A 138 22.61 -12.23 0.66
N PHE A 139 22.95 -13.49 0.39
CA PHE A 139 21.99 -14.59 0.26
C PHE A 139 21.25 -14.92 1.57
N HIS A 140 21.77 -14.57 2.75
CA HIS A 140 21.03 -14.73 4.01
C HIS A 140 19.93 -13.67 4.22
N HIS A 141 19.77 -12.68 3.34
CA HIS A 141 18.64 -11.75 3.40
C HIS A 141 17.31 -12.51 3.33
N ALA A 142 16.31 -12.12 4.13
CA ALA A 142 15.02 -12.81 4.19
C ALA A 142 14.31 -12.91 2.82
N ASP A 143 14.42 -11.87 1.98
CA ASP A 143 13.90 -11.88 0.60
C ASP A 143 14.64 -12.80 -0.39
N LEU A 144 15.83 -13.29 -0.04
CA LEU A 144 16.77 -13.97 -0.96
C LEU A 144 17.10 -15.41 -0.53
N ILE A 145 17.06 -15.70 0.77
CA ILE A 145 17.42 -17.01 1.33
C ILE A 145 16.41 -18.07 0.89
N THR A 146 16.91 -19.17 0.30
CA THR A 146 16.06 -20.31 -0.04
C THR A 146 16.85 -21.62 -0.01
N ALA A 147 16.24 -22.65 0.58
CA ALA A 147 16.77 -24.01 0.61
C ALA A 147 16.42 -24.83 -0.65
N ASN A 148 15.54 -24.30 -1.51
CA ASN A 148 15.06 -25.02 -2.68
C ASN A 148 16.15 -25.05 -3.78
N PRO A 149 16.57 -26.24 -4.25
CA PRO A 149 17.67 -26.38 -5.21
C PRO A 149 17.33 -25.89 -6.63
N ASP A 150 16.06 -25.67 -6.96
CA ASP A 150 15.65 -25.11 -8.26
C ASP A 150 15.56 -23.58 -8.25
N TYR A 151 15.24 -22.96 -7.10
CA TYR A 151 15.16 -21.49 -6.98
C TYR A 151 16.47 -20.83 -6.51
N ALA A 152 17.27 -21.47 -5.65
CA ALA A 152 18.56 -20.89 -5.23
C ALA A 152 19.52 -20.57 -6.40
N PRO A 153 19.60 -21.38 -7.47
CA PRO A 153 20.37 -21.03 -8.67
C PRO A 153 19.83 -19.79 -9.39
N ILE A 154 18.52 -19.55 -9.36
CA ILE A 154 17.91 -18.33 -9.95
C ILE A 154 18.33 -17.11 -9.13
N VAL A 155 18.27 -17.16 -7.80
CA VAL A 155 18.80 -16.09 -6.93
C VAL A 155 20.30 -15.86 -7.18
N MET A 156 21.07 -16.92 -7.42
CA MET A 156 22.51 -16.82 -7.74
C MET A 156 22.80 -16.22 -9.13
N GLN A 157 21.91 -16.37 -10.13
CA GLN A 157 22.04 -15.68 -11.43
C GLN A 157 22.04 -14.16 -11.25
N HIS A 158 21.18 -13.63 -10.36
CA HIS A 158 21.14 -12.21 -10.00
C HIS A 158 22.41 -11.70 -9.27
N MET A 159 23.32 -12.60 -8.91
CA MET A 159 24.64 -12.29 -8.35
C MET A 159 25.82 -12.70 -9.27
N ASP A 160 25.57 -13.27 -10.47
CA ASP A 160 26.64 -13.84 -11.30
C ASP A 160 27.39 -12.78 -12.15
N GLN A 161 28.66 -13.08 -12.45
CA GLN A 161 29.54 -12.22 -13.24
C GLN A 161 29.16 -12.14 -14.73
N TYR A 162 28.42 -13.11 -15.25
CA TYR A 162 27.97 -13.15 -16.65
C TYR A 162 26.48 -12.81 -16.78
N ASP A 163 25.64 -13.34 -15.88
CA ASP A 163 24.18 -13.10 -15.91
C ASP A 163 23.78 -11.75 -15.29
N ALA A 164 24.54 -11.25 -14.31
CA ALA A 164 24.28 -9.98 -13.61
C ALA A 164 25.56 -9.11 -13.41
N PRO A 165 26.32 -8.80 -14.49
CA PRO A 165 27.66 -8.20 -14.39
C PRO A 165 27.71 -6.87 -13.62
N ALA A 166 26.68 -6.03 -13.75
CA ALA A 166 26.60 -4.75 -13.03
C ALA A 166 26.45 -4.96 -11.51
N THR A 167 25.63 -5.93 -11.09
CA THR A 167 25.45 -6.31 -9.68
C THR A 167 26.72 -6.97 -9.13
N TYR A 168 27.32 -7.87 -9.91
CA TYR A 168 28.57 -8.56 -9.54
C TYR A 168 29.74 -7.59 -9.27
N LEU A 169 29.85 -6.50 -10.03
CA LEU A 169 30.86 -5.46 -9.76
C LEU A 169 30.71 -4.82 -8.36
N GLN A 170 29.48 -4.62 -7.88
CA GLN A 170 29.24 -4.12 -6.52
C GLN A 170 29.56 -5.19 -5.46
N ILE A 171 29.23 -6.46 -5.72
CA ILE A 171 29.59 -7.59 -4.84
C ILE A 171 31.13 -7.73 -4.76
N GLN A 172 31.85 -7.50 -5.86
CA GLN A 172 33.31 -7.48 -5.89
C GLN A 172 33.91 -6.29 -5.12
N ALA A 173 33.24 -5.12 -5.13
CA ALA A 173 33.63 -3.97 -4.31
C ALA A 173 33.46 -4.29 -2.80
N LEU A 174 32.31 -4.83 -2.39
CA LEU A 174 32.08 -5.33 -1.02
C LEU A 174 33.15 -6.35 -0.60
N ALA A 175 33.39 -7.38 -1.42
CA ALA A 175 34.40 -8.40 -1.17
C ALA A 175 35.83 -7.83 -1.02
N THR A 176 36.12 -6.72 -1.71
CA THR A 176 37.41 -6.02 -1.58
C THR A 176 37.52 -5.31 -0.23
N GLN A 177 36.45 -4.70 0.28
CA GLN A 177 36.42 -4.09 1.62
C GLN A 177 36.48 -5.14 2.73
N MET A 178 35.75 -6.25 2.60
CA MET A 178 35.82 -7.38 3.53
C MET A 178 37.25 -7.93 3.64
N ARG A 179 37.96 -8.05 2.51
CA ARG A 179 39.39 -8.44 2.50
C ARG A 179 40.29 -7.39 3.14
N ALA A 180 40.01 -6.11 2.96
CA ALA A 180 40.79 -5.02 3.57
C ALA A 180 40.63 -4.97 5.10
N ALA A 181 39.45 -5.34 5.62
CA ALA A 181 39.21 -5.52 7.05
C ALA A 181 39.88 -6.80 7.62
N GLY A 182 40.05 -7.83 6.80
CA GLY A 182 40.70 -9.09 7.16
C GLY A 182 39.77 -10.10 7.85
N PRO A 183 40.27 -11.31 8.16
CA PRO A 183 39.46 -12.40 8.70
C PRO A 183 38.96 -12.09 10.12
N PRO A 184 37.86 -12.74 10.56
CA PRO A 184 37.22 -12.40 11.83
C PRO A 184 38.10 -12.67 13.05
N THR A 185 38.05 -11.74 14.01
CA THR A 185 38.66 -11.87 15.34
C THR A 185 37.64 -11.47 16.42
N GLN A 186 38.03 -11.52 17.70
CA GLN A 186 37.16 -11.06 18.78
C GLN A 186 36.74 -9.58 18.65
N ASN A 187 37.58 -8.71 18.08
CA ASN A 187 37.38 -7.24 18.11
C ASN A 187 37.55 -6.52 16.75
N SER A 188 37.91 -7.23 15.68
CA SER A 188 38.11 -6.67 14.34
C SER A 188 38.00 -7.73 13.23
N GLY A 189 37.96 -7.30 11.98
CA GLY A 189 37.74 -8.13 10.79
C GLY A 189 36.52 -7.65 10.00
N TRP A 190 36.13 -8.37 8.94
CA TRP A 190 34.83 -8.15 8.29
C TRP A 190 33.64 -8.53 9.19
N ALA A 191 33.88 -9.34 10.21
CA ALA A 191 32.95 -9.68 11.28
C ALA A 191 33.69 -9.87 12.62
N THR A 192 32.93 -9.86 13.72
CA THR A 192 33.41 -10.11 15.09
C THR A 192 32.69 -11.28 15.73
N TYR A 193 33.32 -11.99 16.66
CA TYR A 193 32.66 -13.05 17.44
C TYR A 193 31.90 -12.47 18.64
N GLN A 194 30.67 -12.94 18.84
CA GLN A 194 29.79 -12.58 19.94
C GLN A 194 29.27 -13.83 20.67
N PRO A 195 29.05 -13.79 21.99
CA PRO A 195 28.50 -14.93 22.73
C PRO A 195 27.06 -15.23 22.32
N TYR A 196 26.71 -16.52 22.22
CA TYR A 196 25.35 -16.99 21.94
C TYR A 196 24.95 -18.05 22.97
N ASP A 197 23.81 -17.90 23.63
CA ASP A 197 23.30 -18.90 24.58
C ASP A 197 22.53 -20.01 23.83
N ALA A 198 23.03 -21.25 23.94
CA ALA A 198 22.40 -22.45 23.38
C ALA A 198 21.82 -23.38 24.46
N GLY A 199 21.46 -22.83 25.63
CA GLY A 199 20.78 -23.54 26.72
C GLY A 199 21.61 -24.69 27.30
N ASP A 200 21.06 -25.91 27.28
CA ASP A 200 21.75 -27.11 27.78
C ASP A 200 23.07 -27.42 27.02
N SER A 201 23.29 -26.84 25.83
CA SER A 201 24.57 -26.90 25.09
C SER A 201 25.61 -25.85 25.51
N GLY A 202 25.26 -24.95 26.44
CA GLY A 202 26.10 -23.89 26.99
C GLY A 202 26.28 -22.68 26.05
N ILE A 203 27.07 -21.70 26.52
CA ILE A 203 27.43 -20.52 25.73
C ILE A 203 28.35 -20.92 24.57
N LYS A 204 27.89 -20.69 23.34
CA LYS A 204 28.65 -20.83 22.08
C LYS A 204 29.06 -19.44 21.57
N GLN A 205 29.51 -19.36 20.32
CA GLN A 205 29.88 -18.11 19.64
C GLN A 205 29.13 -18.00 18.31
N THR A 206 28.64 -16.80 18.00
CA THR A 206 28.11 -16.40 16.68
C THR A 206 28.97 -15.31 16.05
N LEU A 207 28.90 -15.17 14.73
CA LEU A 207 29.70 -14.25 13.93
C LEU A 207 28.84 -13.06 13.46
N VAL A 208 29.24 -11.83 13.77
CA VAL A 208 28.46 -10.61 13.50
C VAL A 208 29.25 -9.68 12.57
N PRO A 209 28.80 -9.44 11.32
CA PRO A 209 29.42 -8.48 10.40
C PRO A 209 29.57 -7.08 11.00
N THR A 210 30.66 -6.39 10.67
CA THR A 210 30.92 -5.03 11.16
C THR A 210 30.03 -3.99 10.46
N ASN A 211 29.73 -2.86 11.13
CA ASN A 211 28.92 -1.78 10.56
C ASN A 211 29.46 -1.29 9.21
N ASP A 212 30.78 -1.20 9.04
CA ASP A 212 31.39 -0.81 7.76
C ASP A 212 31.12 -1.86 6.66
N THR A 213 31.23 -3.15 6.99
CA THR A 213 30.87 -4.25 6.06
C THR A 213 29.40 -4.20 5.66
N MET A 214 28.50 -3.88 6.60
CA MET A 214 27.07 -3.71 6.35
C MET A 214 26.81 -2.50 5.44
N ASN A 215 27.43 -1.35 5.73
CA ASN A 215 27.34 -0.12 4.94
C ASN A 215 27.82 -0.34 3.49
N TYR A 216 28.95 -1.03 3.29
CA TYR A 216 29.46 -1.35 1.95
C TYR A 216 28.59 -2.36 1.19
N ALA A 217 27.78 -3.17 1.89
CA ALA A 217 26.91 -4.16 1.27
C ALA A 217 25.59 -3.57 0.73
N GLY A 218 25.15 -2.40 1.21
CA GLY A 218 23.85 -1.80 0.88
C GLY A 218 23.58 -1.62 -0.62
N THR A 219 24.56 -1.12 -1.38
CA THR A 219 24.43 -0.95 -2.85
C THR A 219 24.24 -2.30 -3.55
N SER A 220 25.07 -3.29 -3.21
CA SER A 220 24.96 -4.63 -3.81
C SER A 220 23.66 -5.35 -3.41
N MET A 221 23.22 -5.19 -2.16
CA MET A 221 21.96 -5.74 -1.67
C MET A 221 20.77 -5.15 -2.44
N THR A 222 20.71 -3.83 -2.54
CA THR A 222 19.66 -3.09 -3.26
C THR A 222 19.55 -3.55 -4.71
N MET A 223 20.68 -3.75 -5.41
CA MET A 223 20.68 -4.22 -6.80
C MET A 223 20.14 -5.65 -6.94
N VAL A 224 20.56 -6.60 -6.10
CA VAL A 224 20.03 -7.97 -6.11
C VAL A 224 18.53 -7.99 -5.79
N GLN A 225 18.09 -7.20 -4.82
CA GLN A 225 16.68 -7.10 -4.44
C GLN A 225 15.81 -6.53 -5.57
N VAL A 226 16.25 -5.46 -6.24
CA VAL A 226 15.52 -4.88 -7.38
C VAL A 226 15.42 -5.89 -8.54
N SER A 227 16.48 -6.65 -8.84
CA SER A 227 16.43 -7.60 -9.96
C SER A 227 15.63 -8.87 -9.63
N THR A 228 15.76 -9.42 -8.42
CA THR A 228 14.99 -10.61 -7.98
C THR A 228 13.50 -10.33 -7.79
N LYS A 229 13.12 -9.16 -7.26
CA LYS A 229 11.70 -8.78 -7.10
C LYS A 229 11.02 -8.40 -8.42
N ASN A 230 11.78 -8.22 -9.51
CA ASN A 230 11.25 -8.13 -10.89
C ASN A 230 11.19 -9.48 -11.63
N ASP A 231 11.83 -10.53 -11.12
CA ASP A 231 11.90 -11.84 -11.77
C ASP A 231 10.66 -12.68 -11.48
N LEU A 232 9.76 -12.81 -12.46
CA LEU A 232 8.51 -13.58 -12.34
C LEU A 232 8.76 -15.08 -12.05
N ARG A 233 9.97 -15.61 -12.28
CA ARG A 233 10.33 -17.00 -11.93
C ARG A 233 10.42 -17.24 -10.42
N LEU A 234 10.45 -16.16 -9.62
CA LEU A 234 10.50 -16.18 -8.16
C LEU A 234 9.15 -15.83 -7.51
N GLN A 235 8.10 -15.57 -8.31
CA GLN A 235 6.75 -15.30 -7.82
C GLN A 235 6.15 -16.52 -7.11
N GLY A 236 5.56 -16.31 -5.94
CA GLY A 236 5.07 -17.39 -5.08
C GLY A 236 6.18 -18.23 -4.45
N THR A 237 7.41 -17.70 -4.33
CA THR A 237 8.53 -18.37 -3.65
C THR A 237 9.47 -17.40 -2.92
N SER A 238 9.93 -16.34 -3.58
CA SER A 238 10.74 -15.26 -2.95
C SER A 238 10.00 -13.93 -2.88
N TRP A 239 8.78 -13.88 -3.43
CA TRP A 239 7.81 -12.80 -3.25
C TRP A 239 6.41 -13.23 -3.69
N THR A 240 5.37 -12.80 -2.97
CA THR A 240 3.99 -12.75 -3.48
C THR A 240 3.65 -11.37 -4.07
N GLN A 241 2.43 -11.28 -4.60
CA GLN A 241 1.81 -10.08 -5.13
C GLN A 241 0.34 -10.09 -4.72
N GLU A 242 0.00 -9.28 -3.73
CA GLU A 242 -1.40 -9.08 -3.35
C GLU A 242 -2.14 -8.30 -4.42
N THR A 243 -3.42 -8.62 -4.58
CA THR A 243 -4.35 -7.83 -5.41
C THR A 243 -4.98 -6.76 -4.52
N GLY A 244 -4.76 -5.50 -4.87
CA GLY A 244 -5.40 -4.38 -4.20
C GLY A 244 -6.89 -4.31 -4.50
N THR A 245 -7.64 -3.77 -3.55
CA THR A 245 -9.03 -3.36 -3.75
C THR A 245 -9.12 -1.85 -3.82
N SER A 246 -9.97 -1.32 -4.70
CA SER A 246 -10.45 0.06 -4.60
C SER A 246 -10.81 0.41 -3.16
N VAL A 247 -10.45 1.60 -2.69
CA VAL A 247 -10.81 2.06 -1.34
C VAL A 247 -12.29 2.45 -1.33
N GLN A 248 -13.14 1.42 -1.21
CA GLN A 248 -14.58 1.53 -0.98
C GLN A 248 -14.87 2.78 -0.15
N SER A 249 -15.54 3.72 -0.78
CA SER A 249 -15.83 5.03 -0.22
C SER A 249 -16.54 4.86 1.12
N ASN A 250 -16.26 5.76 2.07
CA ASN A 250 -17.27 6.11 3.06
C ASN A 250 -18.36 6.89 2.31
N ASP A 251 -19.19 6.11 1.60
CA ASP A 251 -20.44 6.52 1.00
C ASP A 251 -21.31 7.12 2.08
N GLY A 252 -21.68 8.39 1.88
CA GLY A 252 -22.78 9.00 2.59
C GLY A 252 -24.11 8.43 2.07
N GLY A 253 -24.38 7.16 2.37
CA GLY A 253 -25.67 6.51 2.13
C GLY A 253 -25.85 5.85 0.76
N SER A 254 -25.44 4.59 0.66
CA SER A 254 -26.41 3.57 0.25
C SER A 254 -26.49 2.47 1.32
N ASP A 255 -27.31 2.70 2.35
CA ASP A 255 -27.41 1.83 3.54
C ASP A 255 -28.06 0.46 3.25
N THR A 256 -27.23 -0.38 2.66
CA THR A 256 -27.35 -1.81 2.38
C THR A 256 -25.93 -2.36 2.47
N VAL A 257 -25.53 -3.16 3.46
CA VAL A 257 -26.30 -4.13 4.27
C VAL A 257 -25.72 -4.13 5.71
N MET A 258 -26.49 -3.86 6.77
CA MET A 258 -27.25 -4.87 7.54
C MET A 258 -28.27 -4.20 8.48
N LEU A 259 -29.35 -4.93 8.83
CA LEU A 259 -30.13 -4.67 10.05
C LEU A 259 -29.27 -5.13 11.26
N GLY A 260 -29.21 -4.50 12.44
CA GLY A 260 -29.94 -3.34 13.00
C GLY A 260 -29.92 -3.33 14.55
N LYS A 261 -30.93 -2.74 15.21
CA LYS A 261 -31.35 -3.08 16.60
C LYS A 261 -32.84 -3.49 16.63
N VAL A 262 -33.18 -4.62 17.27
CA VAL A 262 -34.54 -4.91 17.76
C VAL A 262 -34.67 -4.33 19.15
N SER A 263 -35.76 -3.62 19.40
CA SER A 263 -36.26 -3.39 20.76
C SER A 263 -37.57 -4.15 20.90
N LEU A 264 -37.64 -5.05 21.88
CA LEU A 264 -38.85 -5.78 22.25
C LEU A 264 -39.30 -5.33 23.63
N ALA A 265 -40.51 -4.78 23.72
CA ALA A 265 -41.20 -4.58 24.99
C ALA A 265 -42.19 -5.73 25.22
N ALA A 266 -41.75 -6.74 26.01
CA ALA A 266 -42.54 -7.77 26.71
C ALA A 266 -43.86 -8.27 26.05
N GLY A 267 -43.83 -9.47 25.45
CA GLY A 267 -45.05 -10.05 24.84
C GLY A 267 -45.14 -11.58 24.65
N GLY A 268 -44.08 -12.35 24.88
CA GLY A 268 -44.07 -13.82 24.75
C GLY A 268 -43.42 -14.37 23.46
N ASP A 269 -42.68 -15.46 23.64
CA ASP A 269 -42.20 -16.47 22.69
C ASP A 269 -42.00 -16.07 21.21
N ASN A 270 -40.76 -15.69 20.85
CA ASN A 270 -40.09 -15.92 19.55
C ASN A 270 -38.71 -15.20 19.51
N TRP A 271 -37.70 -15.69 20.25
CA TRP A 271 -36.34 -15.11 20.22
C TRP A 271 -35.44 -15.81 19.19
N THR A 272 -34.79 -15.02 18.33
CA THR A 272 -33.83 -15.49 17.32
C THR A 272 -32.59 -14.60 17.28
N ALA A 273 -31.41 -15.20 17.09
CA ALA A 273 -30.14 -14.49 16.97
C ALA A 273 -29.50 -14.72 15.59
N ALA A 274 -28.88 -13.67 15.03
CA ALA A 274 -28.14 -13.69 13.78
C ALA A 274 -26.88 -12.81 13.93
N LEU A 275 -25.87 -13.06 13.08
CA LEU A 275 -24.68 -12.21 12.94
C LEU A 275 -24.92 -11.16 11.84
N SER A 276 -24.41 -9.93 12.02
CA SER A 276 -24.29 -8.94 10.96
C SER A 276 -23.11 -9.19 10.01
N ASN A 277 -22.14 -10.03 10.38
CA ASN A 277 -21.11 -10.49 9.47
C ASN A 277 -20.77 -11.98 9.69
N THR A 278 -20.85 -12.77 8.61
CA THR A 278 -20.55 -14.21 8.56
C THR A 278 -19.41 -14.53 7.58
N ALA A 279 -18.82 -13.53 6.94
CA ALA A 279 -17.64 -13.65 6.10
C ALA A 279 -16.35 -13.58 6.93
N THR A 280 -15.24 -14.03 6.36
CA THR A 280 -13.91 -13.95 6.96
C THR A 280 -13.39 -12.50 6.94
N ALA A 281 -13.13 -11.92 8.09
CA ALA A 281 -12.59 -10.56 8.25
C ALA A 281 -11.22 -10.61 8.95
N ASN A 282 -10.18 -10.01 8.36
CA ASN A 282 -8.80 -10.10 8.86
C ASN A 282 -8.33 -11.55 9.10
N GLY A 283 -8.72 -12.50 8.23
CA GLY A 283 -8.44 -13.93 8.42
C GLY A 283 -9.32 -14.65 9.45
N LEU A 284 -10.20 -13.95 10.16
CA LEU A 284 -11.09 -14.51 11.18
C LEU A 284 -12.54 -14.57 10.67
N GLN A 285 -13.11 -15.78 10.57
CA GLN A 285 -14.54 -15.98 10.33
C GLN A 285 -15.25 -16.24 11.66
N THR A 286 -16.52 -15.86 11.77
CA THR A 286 -17.37 -16.18 12.93
C THR A 286 -18.71 -16.73 12.46
N THR A 287 -19.20 -17.77 13.13
CA THR A 287 -20.56 -18.32 12.94
C THR A 287 -21.25 -18.50 14.29
N ILE A 288 -22.58 -18.43 14.32
CA ILE A 288 -23.37 -18.74 15.52
C ILE A 288 -24.45 -19.77 15.23
N LYS A 289 -24.88 -20.45 16.29
CA LYS A 289 -26.03 -21.33 16.33
C LYS A 289 -26.78 -21.11 17.63
N VAL A 290 -28.08 -20.80 17.56
CA VAL A 290 -28.94 -20.80 18.75
C VAL A 290 -29.02 -22.23 19.29
N LEU A 291 -28.73 -22.41 20.58
CA LEU A 291 -28.86 -23.70 21.27
C LEU A 291 -30.19 -23.80 22.02
N ASP A 292 -30.59 -22.71 22.67
CA ASP A 292 -31.76 -22.64 23.52
C ASP A 292 -32.32 -21.21 23.48
N SER A 293 -33.50 -21.03 22.89
CA SER A 293 -34.16 -19.72 22.77
C SER A 293 -34.58 -19.15 24.11
N ASP A 294 -35.01 -20.03 25.01
CA ASP A 294 -35.70 -19.70 26.24
C ASP A 294 -34.68 -19.31 27.32
N LYS A 295 -33.48 -19.91 27.27
CA LYS A 295 -32.29 -19.51 28.05
C LYS A 295 -31.44 -18.44 27.34
N ARG A 296 -31.77 -18.06 26.10
CA ARG A 296 -31.00 -17.08 25.29
C ARG A 296 -29.53 -17.50 25.10
N GLN A 297 -29.33 -18.80 24.83
CA GLN A 297 -28.01 -19.43 24.73
C GLN A 297 -27.61 -19.64 23.26
N VAL A 298 -26.38 -19.27 22.92
CA VAL A 298 -25.78 -19.48 21.60
C VAL A 298 -24.45 -20.23 21.69
N GLN A 299 -24.19 -21.06 20.69
CA GLN A 299 -22.85 -21.52 20.36
C GLN A 299 -22.22 -20.51 19.40
N VAL A 300 -20.98 -20.10 19.68
CA VAL A 300 -20.15 -19.28 18.80
C VAL A 300 -18.99 -20.13 18.32
N ASN A 301 -18.75 -20.17 17.01
CA ASN A 301 -17.53 -20.74 16.43
C ASN A 301 -16.74 -19.63 15.73
N MET A 302 -15.41 -19.70 15.83
CA MET A 302 -14.48 -18.77 15.21
C MET A 302 -13.36 -19.54 14.51
N ASP A 303 -13.18 -19.29 13.23
CA ASP A 303 -12.21 -19.99 12.38
C ASP A 303 -11.15 -18.99 11.87
N ASN A 304 -9.88 -19.27 12.15
CA ASN A 304 -8.73 -18.45 11.82
C ASN A 304 -7.91 -19.08 10.68
N TYR A 305 -7.85 -18.35 9.57
CA TYR A 305 -7.22 -18.78 8.32
C TYR A 305 -5.81 -18.17 8.12
N TYR A 306 -5.30 -17.39 9.08
CA TYR A 306 -3.98 -16.75 9.02
C TYR A 306 -2.95 -17.49 9.89
N VAL A 307 -1.66 -17.31 9.58
CA VAL A 307 -0.49 -17.96 10.18
C VAL A 307 -0.08 -17.25 11.48
N ARG A 308 -1.05 -17.05 12.40
CA ARG A 308 -0.87 -16.36 13.70
C ARG A 308 -1.84 -16.88 14.77
N TRP A 309 -1.57 -16.56 16.03
CA TRP A 309 -2.44 -16.88 17.18
C TRP A 309 -3.32 -15.69 17.59
N LEU A 310 -4.53 -15.96 18.08
CA LEU A 310 -5.47 -14.97 18.63
C LEU A 310 -6.00 -15.38 20.02
N GLY A 311 -6.28 -14.42 20.89
CA GLY A 311 -7.23 -14.56 21.99
C GLY A 311 -8.64 -14.13 21.56
N ALA A 312 -9.68 -14.59 22.24
CA ALA A 312 -11.07 -14.26 21.94
C ALA A 312 -11.81 -13.69 23.16
N TYR A 313 -12.67 -12.69 22.94
CA TYR A 313 -13.39 -11.94 23.98
C TYR A 313 -14.85 -11.66 23.59
N VAL A 314 -15.70 -11.39 24.60
CA VAL A 314 -17.10 -10.95 24.46
C VAL A 314 -17.42 -9.74 25.34
N GLN A 315 -18.33 -8.88 24.87
CA GLN A 315 -18.92 -7.76 25.60
C GLN A 315 -20.42 -7.73 25.35
N PHE A 316 -21.23 -7.59 26.40
CA PHE A 316 -22.68 -7.52 26.28
C PHE A 316 -23.17 -6.07 26.23
N ILE A 317 -24.25 -5.83 25.49
CA ILE A 317 -24.81 -4.50 25.23
C ILE A 317 -26.27 -4.45 25.72
N ASP A 318 -26.60 -3.45 26.53
CA ASP A 318 -27.95 -3.23 27.04
C ASP A 318 -28.91 -2.59 26.02
N ALA A 319 -30.19 -2.49 26.38
CA ALA A 319 -31.23 -1.93 25.51
C ALA A 319 -30.89 -0.52 25.00
N ASP A 320 -30.39 0.34 25.89
CA ASP A 320 -29.98 1.72 25.59
C ASP A 320 -28.75 1.75 24.65
N GLY A 321 -27.87 0.77 24.74
CA GLY A 321 -26.70 0.58 23.87
C GLY A 321 -25.34 0.68 24.56
N ASN A 322 -25.30 0.63 25.89
CA ASN A 322 -24.06 0.73 26.66
C ASN A 322 -23.42 -0.65 26.89
N ALA A 323 -22.10 -0.65 27.11
CA ALA A 323 -21.36 -1.86 27.45
C ALA A 323 -21.60 -2.28 28.91
N MET A 324 -22.08 -3.50 29.12
CA MET A 324 -22.46 -4.01 30.43
C MET A 324 -21.26 -4.48 31.26
N ASN A 325 -21.15 -3.97 32.49
CA ASN A 325 -20.23 -4.52 33.49
C ASN A 325 -20.71 -5.90 33.96
N THR A 326 -19.92 -6.93 33.66
CA THR A 326 -20.21 -8.35 33.87
C THR A 326 -19.05 -9.07 34.60
N PRO A 327 -18.54 -8.56 35.74
CA PRO A 327 -17.30 -9.05 36.38
C PRO A 327 -17.35 -10.51 36.87
N ASN A 328 -18.54 -11.08 37.08
CA ASN A 328 -18.72 -12.48 37.50
C ASN A 328 -19.07 -13.44 36.34
N TRP A 329 -19.31 -12.96 35.11
CA TRP A 329 -19.69 -13.81 33.97
C TRP A 329 -18.53 -14.68 33.47
N GLN A 330 -18.83 -15.88 32.94
CA GLN A 330 -17.90 -16.79 32.28
C GLN A 330 -18.63 -17.55 31.16
N PRO A 331 -17.94 -18.00 30.09
CA PRO A 331 -18.55 -18.85 29.08
C PRO A 331 -18.97 -20.21 29.65
N ASP A 332 -20.07 -20.75 29.14
CA ASP A 332 -20.84 -21.84 29.74
C ASP A 332 -20.05 -23.18 29.79
N ASP A 333 -19.09 -23.35 28.89
CA ASP A 333 -18.22 -24.52 28.73
C ASP A 333 -16.71 -24.21 28.88
N GLY A 334 -16.37 -23.07 29.49
CA GLY A 334 -15.02 -22.50 29.60
C GLY A 334 -13.97 -23.25 30.45
N GLY A 335 -14.02 -24.59 30.53
CA GLY A 335 -13.33 -25.44 31.52
C GLY A 335 -11.90 -25.01 31.90
N ILE A 336 -10.94 -25.09 30.97
CA ILE A 336 -9.53 -24.73 31.26
C ILE A 336 -9.25 -23.23 31.10
N VAL A 337 -10.22 -22.48 30.56
CA VAL A 337 -10.15 -21.02 30.36
C VAL A 337 -10.21 -20.31 31.72
N ALA A 338 -11.00 -20.80 32.67
CA ALA A 338 -11.08 -20.28 34.03
C ALA A 338 -9.72 -20.31 34.77
N ASP A 339 -9.00 -21.42 34.64
CA ASP A 339 -7.66 -21.66 35.18
C ASP A 339 -6.61 -20.65 34.67
N ILE A 340 -6.72 -20.30 33.38
CA ILE A 340 -5.82 -19.38 32.67
C ILE A 340 -6.22 -17.93 32.94
N ILE A 341 -7.51 -17.64 33.02
CA ILE A 341 -8.08 -16.36 33.49
C ILE A 341 -7.53 -16.01 34.88
N GLN A 342 -7.58 -16.96 35.82
CA GLN A 342 -7.17 -16.73 37.20
C GLN A 342 -5.65 -16.54 37.31
N ALA A 343 -4.86 -17.25 36.50
CA ALA A 343 -3.40 -17.12 36.50
C ALA A 343 -2.87 -15.84 35.82
N LEU A 344 -3.60 -15.29 34.83
CA LEU A 344 -3.09 -14.21 33.96
C LEU A 344 -3.86 -12.88 34.06
N GLY A 345 -5.02 -12.85 34.73
CA GLY A 345 -5.76 -11.61 35.01
C GLY A 345 -6.27 -10.89 33.75
N LEU A 346 -6.63 -11.64 32.70
CA LEU A 346 -6.92 -11.15 31.35
C LEU A 346 -8.29 -10.47 31.17
N ASN A 347 -9.20 -10.60 32.13
CA ASN A 347 -10.53 -9.97 32.06
C ASN A 347 -10.48 -8.47 32.40
N TYR A 348 -11.47 -7.76 31.86
CA TYR A 348 -11.92 -6.44 32.31
C TYR A 348 -13.38 -6.56 32.78
N ASP A 349 -13.89 -5.57 33.52
CA ASP A 349 -15.26 -5.62 34.02
C ASP A 349 -16.31 -5.66 32.90
N ASN A 350 -16.03 -5.03 31.75
CA ASN A 350 -16.92 -4.92 30.58
C ASN A 350 -16.45 -5.70 29.34
N LEU A 351 -15.39 -6.51 29.44
CA LEU A 351 -14.85 -7.33 28.35
C LEU A 351 -14.27 -8.64 28.89
N ARG A 352 -14.85 -9.76 28.45
CA ARG A 352 -14.63 -11.08 29.05
C ARG A 352 -13.93 -12.04 28.10
N PHE A 353 -12.84 -12.67 28.54
CA PHE A 353 -12.08 -13.66 27.78
C PHE A 353 -12.89 -14.97 27.66
N ILE A 354 -12.99 -15.51 26.44
CA ILE A 354 -13.78 -16.71 26.13
C ILE A 354 -12.95 -17.87 25.56
N GLY A 355 -11.72 -17.62 25.08
CA GLY A 355 -10.84 -18.67 24.57
C GLY A 355 -9.68 -18.12 23.76
N TRP A 356 -8.96 -19.00 23.05
CA TRP A 356 -7.94 -18.63 22.07
C TRP A 356 -8.12 -19.44 20.78
N ILE A 357 -7.52 -18.95 19.71
CA ILE A 357 -7.66 -19.48 18.35
C ILE A 357 -6.25 -19.75 17.81
N ASN A 358 -6.03 -20.98 17.36
CA ASN A 358 -4.78 -21.44 16.78
C ASN A 358 -4.54 -20.78 15.40
N PRO A 359 -3.31 -20.81 14.85
CA PRO A 359 -3.05 -20.50 13.44
C PRO A 359 -3.64 -21.57 12.51
N ILE A 360 -3.79 -21.22 11.23
CA ILE A 360 -3.96 -22.19 10.14
C ILE A 360 -2.79 -23.18 10.10
N ASN A 361 -3.06 -24.45 9.77
CA ASN A 361 -1.99 -25.42 9.57
C ASN A 361 -1.15 -25.08 8.33
N THR A 362 0.16 -25.34 8.38
CA THR A 362 1.08 -25.11 7.27
C THR A 362 1.96 -26.33 6.98
N VAL A 363 2.33 -26.49 5.71
CA VAL A 363 3.28 -27.48 5.19
C VAL A 363 4.32 -26.71 4.40
N PHE A 364 5.60 -26.81 4.78
CA PHE A 364 6.67 -25.98 4.20
C PHE A 364 6.34 -24.46 4.21
N ALA A 365 5.69 -23.99 5.28
CA ALA A 365 5.12 -22.64 5.46
C ALA A 365 3.94 -22.26 4.54
N ILE A 366 3.50 -23.11 3.60
CA ILE A 366 2.30 -22.89 2.78
C ILE A 366 1.04 -23.20 3.60
N PRO A 367 0.04 -22.29 3.69
CA PRO A 367 -1.21 -22.52 4.43
C PRO A 367 -2.11 -23.60 3.83
N ILE A 368 -2.74 -24.41 4.69
CA ILE A 368 -3.78 -25.38 4.29
C ILE A 368 -5.16 -24.80 4.61
N SER A 369 -5.84 -24.20 3.63
CA SER A 369 -7.17 -23.60 3.82
C SER A 369 -8.28 -24.57 4.27
N ALA A 370 -8.03 -25.88 4.18
CA ALA A 370 -8.92 -26.95 4.65
C ALA A 370 -8.66 -27.38 6.12
N ASP A 371 -7.66 -26.82 6.80
CA ASP A 371 -7.29 -27.10 8.19
C ASP A 371 -6.99 -25.78 8.95
N PRO A 372 -8.00 -24.89 9.11
CA PRO A 372 -7.88 -23.64 9.85
C PRO A 372 -7.75 -23.89 11.36
N GLY A 373 -7.22 -22.89 12.09
CA GLY A 373 -7.25 -22.93 13.54
C GLY A 373 -8.62 -22.51 14.07
N THR A 374 -9.23 -23.29 14.96
CA THR A 374 -10.64 -23.11 15.34
C THR A 374 -10.84 -22.91 16.85
N LEU A 375 -11.91 -22.21 17.20
CA LEU A 375 -12.46 -22.07 18.56
C LEU A 375 -13.97 -22.29 18.50
N SER A 376 -14.52 -23.05 19.45
CA SER A 376 -15.97 -23.20 19.66
C SER A 376 -16.25 -23.02 21.14
N VAL A 377 -17.27 -22.21 21.48
CA VAL A 377 -17.59 -21.82 22.86
C VAL A 377 -19.09 -21.51 23.00
N ASN A 378 -19.68 -21.86 24.14
CA ASN A 378 -21.08 -21.61 24.44
C ASN A 378 -21.26 -20.40 25.36
N ILE A 379 -22.23 -19.54 25.02
CA ILE A 379 -22.43 -18.22 25.62
C ILE A 379 -23.92 -18.05 25.94
N THR A 380 -24.25 -18.00 27.23
CA THR A 380 -25.56 -17.54 27.72
C THR A 380 -25.54 -16.01 27.90
N PHE A 381 -26.50 -15.31 27.28
CA PHE A 381 -26.65 -13.87 27.42
C PHE A 381 -27.17 -13.49 28.83
N PRO A 382 -26.57 -12.50 29.51
CA PRO A 382 -27.08 -12.02 30.80
C PRO A 382 -28.41 -11.27 30.65
N ASP A 383 -29.16 -11.19 31.76
CA ASP A 383 -30.39 -10.41 31.84
C ASP A 383 -30.15 -8.93 31.50
N GLY A 384 -31.08 -8.31 30.75
CA GLY A 384 -30.99 -6.91 30.32
C GLY A 384 -30.15 -6.65 29.05
N ALA A 385 -29.29 -7.59 28.63
CA ALA A 385 -28.62 -7.50 27.32
C ALA A 385 -29.63 -7.60 26.16
N VAL A 386 -29.45 -6.85 25.08
CA VAL A 386 -30.21 -7.02 23.82
C VAL A 386 -29.32 -7.44 22.65
N SER A 387 -28.03 -7.14 22.69
CA SER A 387 -27.02 -7.61 21.72
C SER A 387 -25.67 -7.83 22.41
N ALA A 388 -24.68 -8.32 21.66
CA ALA A 388 -23.32 -8.52 22.16
C ALA A 388 -22.28 -8.31 21.05
N ASN A 389 -21.14 -7.75 21.43
CA ASN A 389 -19.93 -7.68 20.60
C ASN A 389 -19.03 -8.88 20.90
N LEU A 390 -18.54 -9.53 19.85
CA LEU A 390 -17.47 -10.53 19.91
C LEU A 390 -16.17 -9.87 19.44
N TYR A 391 -15.02 -10.39 19.85
CA TYR A 391 -13.70 -9.90 19.41
C TYR A 391 -12.66 -11.02 19.30
N GLY A 392 -11.88 -11.01 18.22
CA GLY A 392 -10.55 -11.65 18.17
C GLY A 392 -9.44 -10.62 18.42
N CYS A 393 -8.38 -11.02 19.13
CA CYS A 393 -7.27 -10.14 19.56
C CYS A 393 -5.90 -10.81 19.39
N GLY A 394 -4.95 -10.15 18.75
CA GLY A 394 -3.57 -10.61 18.61
C GLY A 394 -2.63 -9.44 18.37
N LEU A 395 -1.40 -9.69 17.89
CA LEU A 395 -0.56 -8.60 17.39
C LEU A 395 -1.26 -7.92 16.21
N GLY A 396 -1.17 -6.59 16.17
CA GLY A 396 -1.88 -5.76 15.21
C GLY A 396 -1.46 -4.29 15.31
N THR A 397 -2.25 -3.42 14.70
CA THR A 397 -2.04 -1.97 14.69
C THR A 397 -3.27 -1.19 15.16
N GLY A 398 -3.10 0.12 15.41
CA GLY A 398 -4.14 1.02 15.93
C GLY A 398 -4.13 1.20 17.45
N ASN A 399 -5.16 1.85 17.98
CA ASN A 399 -5.33 2.12 19.41
C ASN A 399 -5.99 0.93 20.12
N ASN A 400 -5.38 0.42 21.20
CA ASN A 400 -5.96 -0.65 22.01
C ASN A 400 -6.44 -0.15 23.38
N GLN A 401 -7.76 -0.06 23.55
CA GLN A 401 -8.41 0.29 24.83
C GLN A 401 -8.23 -0.79 25.92
N TYR A 402 -7.86 -2.01 25.54
CA TYR A 402 -7.76 -3.18 26.41
C TYR A 402 -6.33 -3.78 26.32
N PRO A 403 -5.28 -3.11 26.81
CA PRO A 403 -3.87 -3.48 26.57
C PRO A 403 -3.46 -4.91 27.00
N LYS A 404 -4.24 -5.61 27.83
CA LYS A 404 -4.03 -7.03 28.16
C LYS A 404 -4.50 -8.00 27.05
N SER A 405 -5.44 -7.58 26.20
CA SER A 405 -6.09 -8.48 25.22
C SER A 405 -5.15 -9.16 24.22
N PRO A 406 -4.04 -8.53 23.74
CA PRO A 406 -3.17 -9.14 22.73
C PRO A 406 -2.18 -10.16 23.28
N VAL A 407 -1.97 -10.22 24.61
CA VAL A 407 -0.79 -10.86 25.22
C VAL A 407 -0.65 -12.34 24.84
N ILE A 408 -1.76 -13.09 24.81
CA ILE A 408 -1.75 -14.50 24.37
C ILE A 408 -1.42 -14.59 22.87
N GLY A 409 -2.17 -13.89 22.01
CA GLY A 409 -1.97 -13.97 20.56
C GLY A 409 -0.56 -13.55 20.13
N GLY A 410 0.00 -12.52 20.78
CA GLY A 410 1.31 -11.98 20.43
C GLY A 410 2.49 -12.87 20.83
N VAL A 411 2.53 -13.36 22.08
CA VAL A 411 3.63 -14.21 22.54
C VAL A 411 3.70 -15.51 21.73
N PHE A 412 2.55 -16.12 21.40
CA PHE A 412 2.55 -17.34 20.57
C PHE A 412 2.83 -17.06 19.10
N THR A 413 2.37 -15.95 18.51
CA THR A 413 2.71 -15.60 17.12
C THR A 413 4.21 -15.34 16.95
N GLY A 414 4.82 -14.57 17.86
CA GLY A 414 6.26 -14.30 17.83
C GLY A 414 7.12 -15.57 17.93
N LEU A 415 6.71 -16.54 18.75
CA LEU A 415 7.42 -17.81 18.92
C LEU A 415 7.14 -18.80 17.77
N ALA A 416 5.87 -19.08 17.48
CA ALA A 416 5.44 -20.15 16.57
C ALA A 416 5.58 -19.80 15.08
N ASN A 417 5.35 -18.52 14.72
CA ASN A 417 5.16 -18.10 13.34
C ASN A 417 6.29 -17.20 12.81
N LEU A 418 7.14 -16.67 13.70
CA LEU A 418 8.34 -15.90 13.34
C LEU A 418 9.63 -16.62 13.80
N GLY A 419 9.78 -16.88 15.11
CA GLY A 419 10.99 -17.46 15.69
C GLY A 419 11.34 -18.85 15.16
N ILE A 420 10.40 -19.80 15.21
CA ILE A 420 10.63 -21.19 14.79
C ILE A 420 10.86 -21.32 13.27
N PRO A 421 10.08 -20.68 12.37
CA PRO A 421 10.36 -20.72 10.93
C PRO A 421 11.72 -20.10 10.56
N THR A 422 12.12 -19.00 11.20
CA THR A 422 13.44 -18.37 11.00
C THR A 422 14.57 -19.31 11.44
N PHE A 423 14.37 -20.07 12.52
CA PHE A 423 15.32 -21.10 12.96
C PHE A 423 15.49 -22.20 11.90
N PHE A 424 14.41 -22.80 11.40
CA PHE A 424 14.46 -23.84 10.36
C PHE A 424 15.06 -23.37 9.02
N LEU A 425 14.78 -22.12 8.62
CA LEU A 425 15.34 -21.53 7.39
C LEU A 425 16.87 -21.48 7.41
N GLY A 426 17.51 -21.31 8.58
CA GLY A 426 18.96 -21.41 8.72
C GLY A 426 19.49 -22.81 8.38
N PHE A 427 18.84 -23.86 8.89
CA PHE A 427 19.22 -25.26 8.63
C PHE A 427 18.90 -25.75 7.21
N GLY A 428 18.14 -24.99 6.43
CA GLY A 428 17.69 -25.40 5.10
C GLY A 428 16.70 -26.59 5.10
N VAL A 429 16.10 -26.90 6.26
CA VAL A 429 15.13 -27.99 6.42
C VAL A 429 13.72 -27.42 6.46
N ALA A 430 12.87 -27.86 5.54
CA ALA A 430 11.46 -27.47 5.51
C ALA A 430 10.61 -28.54 6.22
N ALA A 431 9.99 -28.18 7.35
CA ALA A 431 9.17 -29.10 8.14
C ALA A 431 7.93 -29.59 7.37
N GLN A 432 7.65 -30.90 7.45
CA GLN A 432 6.59 -31.53 6.63
C GLN A 432 5.17 -31.18 7.08
N THR A 433 4.95 -30.78 8.33
CA THR A 433 3.73 -30.10 8.80
C THR A 433 4.00 -29.45 10.16
N TYR A 434 3.47 -28.25 10.39
CA TYR A 434 3.60 -27.56 11.68
C TYR A 434 2.55 -27.97 12.72
N LYS A 435 1.54 -28.77 12.35
CA LYS A 435 0.48 -29.19 13.29
C LYS A 435 0.98 -29.93 14.55
N PRO A 436 1.93 -30.88 14.49
CA PRO A 436 2.42 -31.54 15.71
C PRO A 436 3.07 -30.59 16.71
N LEU A 437 3.74 -29.53 16.21
CA LEU A 437 4.24 -28.43 17.03
C LEU A 437 3.09 -27.64 17.66
N TYR A 438 2.10 -27.21 16.87
CA TYR A 438 0.94 -26.46 17.40
C TYR A 438 0.18 -27.28 18.46
N ASP A 439 0.04 -28.59 18.26
CA ASP A 439 -0.55 -29.53 19.22
C ASP A 439 0.33 -29.74 20.48
N ILE A 440 1.64 -29.46 20.44
CA ILE A 440 2.51 -29.35 21.61
C ILE A 440 2.31 -28.00 22.32
N MET A 441 2.24 -26.90 21.56
CA MET A 441 2.15 -25.55 22.09
C MET A 441 0.80 -25.27 22.78
N GLY A 442 -0.30 -25.86 22.30
CA GLY A 442 -1.63 -25.74 22.92
C GLY A 442 -1.80 -26.44 24.28
N LYS A 443 -0.74 -27.01 24.87
CA LYS A 443 -0.83 -27.77 26.14
C LYS A 443 -0.72 -26.83 27.36
N PRO A 444 -1.60 -26.95 28.37
CA PRO A 444 -1.68 -25.99 29.49
C PRO A 444 -0.38 -25.72 30.26
N ALA A 445 0.47 -26.75 30.42
CA ALA A 445 1.78 -26.59 31.07
C ALA A 445 2.78 -25.78 30.23
N PHE A 446 2.76 -25.93 28.90
CA PHE A 446 3.57 -25.15 27.98
C PHE A 446 3.07 -23.70 27.94
N ILE A 447 1.76 -23.49 27.84
CA ILE A 447 1.11 -22.17 27.86
C ILE A 447 1.49 -21.39 29.13
N LYS A 448 1.36 -22.00 30.31
CA LYS A 448 1.70 -21.36 31.59
C LYS A 448 3.19 -20.99 31.70
N ALA A 449 4.09 -21.79 31.14
CA ALA A 449 5.53 -21.53 31.19
C ALA A 449 5.99 -20.45 30.16
N VAL A 450 5.54 -20.55 28.91
CA VAL A 450 5.91 -19.60 27.85
C VAL A 450 5.37 -18.20 28.11
N ILE A 451 4.18 -18.04 28.68
CA ILE A 451 3.64 -16.72 29.03
C ILE A 451 4.41 -16.08 30.19
N ALA A 452 4.83 -16.85 31.21
CA ALA A 452 5.63 -16.33 32.31
C ALA A 452 6.99 -15.77 31.84
N ILE A 453 7.61 -16.43 30.86
CA ILE A 453 8.84 -15.95 30.21
C ILE A 453 8.52 -14.76 29.29
N GLY A 454 7.52 -14.89 28.41
CA GLY A 454 7.18 -13.88 27.40
C GLY A 454 6.74 -12.53 27.97
N VAL A 455 5.97 -12.52 29.07
CA VAL A 455 5.63 -11.27 29.78
C VAL A 455 6.88 -10.60 30.37
N THR A 456 7.84 -11.39 30.85
CA THR A 456 9.11 -10.88 31.40
C THR A 456 10.02 -10.28 30.33
N TYR A 457 10.12 -10.90 29.15
CA TYR A 457 11.00 -10.45 28.05
C TYR A 457 10.38 -9.38 27.15
N PHE A 458 9.06 -9.37 26.94
CA PHE A 458 8.41 -8.51 25.94
C PHE A 458 7.41 -7.50 26.50
N GLY A 459 7.05 -7.60 27.78
CA GLY A 459 6.07 -6.71 28.42
C GLY A 459 6.50 -5.23 28.51
N ALA A 460 7.81 -4.95 28.43
CA ALA A 460 8.34 -3.58 28.38
C ALA A 460 8.30 -3.00 26.96
N ASP A 461 8.88 -3.69 25.98
CA ASP A 461 9.11 -3.13 24.64
C ASP A 461 7.84 -2.97 23.80
N PHE A 462 6.89 -3.91 23.89
CA PHE A 462 5.59 -3.77 23.22
C PHE A 462 4.77 -2.58 23.75
N ILE A 463 5.00 -2.16 25.00
CA ILE A 463 4.19 -1.13 25.66
C ILE A 463 4.88 0.25 25.64
N TYR A 464 6.21 0.31 25.72
CA TYR A 464 6.94 1.57 25.94
C TYR A 464 7.76 2.08 24.75
N ASN A 465 8.39 1.21 23.97
CA ASN A 465 9.33 1.62 22.91
C ASN A 465 8.69 1.72 21.52
N GLY A 466 7.80 0.79 21.15
CA GLY A 466 7.19 0.76 19.81
C GLY A 466 6.33 1.98 19.46
N ALA A 467 5.74 2.64 20.46
CA ALA A 467 4.81 3.76 20.27
C ALA A 467 5.50 5.12 19.98
N VAL A 468 6.76 5.30 20.37
CA VAL A 468 7.41 6.62 20.37
C VAL A 468 8.34 6.83 19.16
N ASN A 469 9.08 5.80 18.74
CA ASN A 469 10.21 5.97 17.81
C ASN A 469 10.01 5.40 16.39
N LYS A 470 8.86 4.77 16.08
CA LYS A 470 8.51 4.19 14.76
C LYS A 470 9.59 3.30 14.12
N LYS A 471 10.45 2.65 14.91
CA LYS A 471 11.45 1.67 14.46
C LYS A 471 11.28 0.40 15.30
N MET A 472 11.13 -0.73 14.63
CA MET A 472 11.17 -2.05 15.27
C MET A 472 12.63 -2.38 15.58
N ASP A 473 12.95 -2.79 16.80
CA ASP A 473 14.29 -3.29 17.11
C ASP A 473 14.42 -4.76 16.67
N TRP A 474 14.93 -4.97 15.46
CA TRP A 474 15.16 -6.31 14.91
C TRP A 474 16.28 -7.08 15.64
N HIS A 475 17.12 -6.44 16.46
CA HIS A 475 18.06 -7.17 17.31
C HIS A 475 17.35 -7.86 18.47
N ALA A 476 16.26 -7.27 19.01
CA ALA A 476 15.40 -7.90 20.01
C ALA A 476 14.63 -9.13 19.47
N PHE A 477 14.51 -9.27 18.15
CA PHE A 477 13.93 -10.48 17.52
C PHE A 477 14.96 -11.61 17.34
N ALA A 478 16.27 -11.33 17.28
CA ALA A 478 17.29 -12.37 17.11
C ALA A 478 17.36 -13.32 18.33
N SER A 479 17.08 -12.80 19.54
CA SER A 479 17.01 -13.58 20.78
C SER A 479 15.74 -14.44 20.93
N LEU A 480 14.71 -14.29 20.08
CA LEU A 480 13.54 -15.20 20.09
C LEU A 480 13.94 -16.66 19.90
N THR A 481 15.00 -16.93 19.13
CA THR A 481 15.55 -18.28 18.93
C THR A 481 16.01 -18.94 20.25
N GLN A 482 16.47 -18.15 21.21
CA GLN A 482 16.99 -18.62 22.51
C GLN A 482 15.88 -19.17 23.41
N ILE A 483 14.61 -18.75 23.22
CA ILE A 483 13.46 -19.25 23.98
C ILE A 483 13.27 -20.76 23.77
N LEU A 484 13.61 -21.28 22.58
CA LEU A 484 13.52 -22.71 22.26
C LEU A 484 14.46 -23.56 23.12
N PHE A 485 15.63 -23.01 23.48
CA PHE A 485 16.66 -23.68 24.27
C PHE A 485 16.40 -23.63 25.80
N THR A 486 15.25 -23.09 26.23
CA THR A 486 14.86 -23.09 27.65
C THR A 486 14.19 -24.40 28.07
N GLN A 487 14.36 -24.80 29.34
CA GLN A 487 13.72 -26.01 29.89
C GLN A 487 12.18 -26.00 29.88
N ALA A 488 11.57 -24.82 29.69
CA ALA A 488 10.12 -24.68 29.45
C ALA A 488 9.71 -25.21 28.06
N CYS A 489 10.60 -25.07 27.07
CA CYS A 489 10.35 -25.34 25.67
C CYS A 489 10.88 -26.68 25.16
N THR A 490 11.53 -27.49 26.01
CA THR A 490 12.23 -28.75 25.63
C THR A 490 11.40 -29.70 24.75
N LYS A 491 10.06 -29.74 24.87
CA LYS A 491 9.21 -30.58 23.99
C LYS A 491 9.00 -30.01 22.58
N ALA A 492 9.10 -28.70 22.40
CA ALA A 492 9.15 -28.07 21.09
C ALA A 492 10.57 -28.18 20.50
N LEU A 493 11.61 -28.02 21.33
CA LEU A 493 13.01 -28.23 20.93
C LEU A 493 13.24 -29.67 20.43
N LEU A 494 12.84 -30.68 21.22
CA LEU A 494 12.91 -32.10 20.84
C LEU A 494 12.12 -32.41 19.55
N TRP A 495 11.08 -31.64 19.22
CA TRP A 495 10.37 -31.78 17.96
C TRP A 495 11.19 -31.20 16.79
N CYS A 496 11.79 -30.02 16.96
CA CYS A 496 12.73 -29.47 15.98
C CYS A 496 13.96 -30.37 15.78
N GLU A 497 14.51 -30.94 16.86
CA GLU A 497 15.63 -31.88 16.82
C GLU A 497 15.30 -33.22 16.13
N LEU A 498 14.02 -33.61 16.05
CA LEU A 498 13.58 -34.81 15.33
C LEU A 498 13.36 -34.58 13.83
N GLU A 499 13.08 -33.35 13.40
CA GLU A 499 13.01 -32.97 11.98
C GLU A 499 14.40 -32.69 11.37
N LEU A 500 15.42 -32.44 12.20
CA LEU A 500 16.81 -32.17 11.81
C LEU A 500 17.71 -33.42 11.93
N ALA A 501 18.79 -33.52 11.16
CA ALA A 501 19.78 -34.57 11.41
C ALA A 501 20.68 -34.17 12.60
N GLY A 502 20.88 -35.11 13.54
CA GLY A 502 21.52 -34.91 14.86
C GLY A 502 23.02 -34.59 14.89
N GLY A 503 23.50 -33.78 13.94
CA GLY A 503 24.82 -33.14 13.91
C GLY A 503 24.84 -31.83 13.10
N GLU A 504 23.74 -31.46 12.43
CA GLU A 504 23.64 -30.23 11.64
C GLU A 504 23.38 -29.00 12.53
N ILE A 505 22.84 -29.19 13.74
CA ILE A 505 22.52 -28.12 14.70
C ILE A 505 23.76 -27.29 15.08
N GLU A 506 24.88 -27.94 15.44
CA GLU A 506 26.10 -27.22 15.87
C GLU A 506 26.81 -26.46 14.73
N ASP A 507 26.51 -26.77 13.47
CA ASP A 507 27.16 -26.14 12.30
C ASP A 507 26.57 -24.76 11.94
N GLU A 508 25.34 -24.48 12.36
CA GLU A 508 24.64 -23.23 12.09
C GLU A 508 24.79 -22.16 13.19
N ILE A 509 25.05 -22.57 14.44
CA ILE A 509 25.19 -21.66 15.59
C ILE A 509 26.16 -20.49 15.31
N PRO A 510 27.31 -20.68 14.62
CA PRO A 510 28.22 -19.58 14.29
C PRO A 510 27.66 -18.51 13.36
N PHE A 511 26.48 -18.73 12.76
CA PHE A 511 25.80 -17.81 11.84
C PHE A 511 24.41 -17.40 12.39
N ALA A 512 24.09 -17.78 13.63
CA ALA A 512 22.84 -17.44 14.29
C ALA A 512 22.67 -15.91 14.38
N GLY A 513 21.63 -15.39 13.72
CA GLY A 513 21.36 -13.96 13.58
C GLY A 513 21.68 -13.36 12.20
N TRP A 514 22.38 -14.08 11.30
CA TRP A 514 22.73 -13.55 9.96
C TRP A 514 21.51 -13.10 9.15
N ILE A 515 20.38 -13.81 9.24
CA ILE A 515 19.13 -13.43 8.55
C ILE A 515 18.61 -12.07 9.05
N MET A 516 18.62 -11.85 10.36
CA MET A 516 18.18 -10.58 10.98
C MET A 516 19.15 -9.43 10.71
N LEU A 517 20.46 -9.73 10.67
CA LEU A 517 21.50 -8.74 10.36
C LEU A 517 21.49 -8.35 8.88
N ALA A 518 21.20 -9.29 7.98
CA ALA A 518 21.08 -9.00 6.55
C ALA A 518 19.94 -8.01 6.26
N ILE A 519 18.79 -8.09 6.96
CA ILE A 519 17.68 -7.12 6.84
C ILE A 519 18.16 -5.69 7.13
N ASN A 520 19.10 -5.51 8.08
CA ASN A 520 19.69 -4.21 8.40
C ASN A 520 20.72 -3.70 7.36
N ILE A 521 21.02 -4.44 6.29
CA ILE A 521 21.89 -3.96 5.18
C ILE A 521 21.12 -3.05 4.21
N ALA A 522 19.79 -3.19 4.12
CA ALA A 522 18.94 -2.43 3.21
C ALA A 522 17.82 -1.70 3.98
N THR A 523 18.19 -0.68 4.76
CA THR A 523 17.28 0.07 5.66
C THR A 523 16.29 1.02 4.94
N THR A 524 15.64 0.53 3.89
CA THR A 524 14.39 1.08 3.36
C THR A 524 13.22 0.20 3.82
N LEU A 525 12.13 0.81 4.29
CA LEU A 525 11.03 0.20 5.07
C LEU A 525 10.20 -0.92 4.39
N ALA A 526 10.61 -1.45 3.23
CA ALA A 526 9.77 -2.25 2.32
C ALA A 526 10.07 -3.77 2.33
N GLN A 527 10.74 -4.30 3.36
CA GLN A 527 11.39 -5.63 3.32
C GLN A 527 11.08 -6.49 4.55
N LEU A 528 9.79 -6.75 4.79
CA LEU A 528 9.31 -7.62 5.88
C LEU A 528 8.45 -8.75 5.30
N ALA A 529 8.67 -9.97 5.80
CA ALA A 529 8.12 -11.21 5.23
C ALA A 529 6.59 -11.36 5.41
N GLU A 530 5.99 -12.27 4.64
CA GLU A 530 4.54 -12.45 4.52
C GLU A 530 3.80 -12.68 5.87
N THR A 531 4.36 -13.44 6.81
CA THR A 531 3.81 -13.61 8.18
C THR A 531 3.78 -12.31 9.01
N ILE A 532 4.58 -11.31 8.64
CA ILE A 532 4.56 -9.97 9.27
C ILE A 532 3.45 -9.11 8.62
N VAL A 533 3.12 -9.32 7.35
CA VAL A 533 2.03 -8.61 6.65
C VAL A 533 0.66 -8.99 7.22
N GLU A 534 0.39 -10.29 7.41
CA GLU A 534 -0.83 -10.80 8.05
C GLU A 534 -1.05 -10.26 9.48
N VAL A 535 0.04 -9.88 10.16
CA VAL A 535 0.02 -9.34 11.52
C VAL A 535 -0.10 -7.82 11.52
N ALA A 536 0.70 -7.12 10.71
CA ALA A 536 0.73 -5.65 10.67
C ALA A 536 -0.57 -5.02 10.12
N THR A 537 -1.24 -5.71 9.20
CA THR A 537 -2.48 -5.24 8.56
C THR A 537 -3.73 -5.35 9.44
N SER A 538 -3.68 -6.12 10.54
CA SER A 538 -4.87 -6.42 11.34
C SER A 538 -5.00 -5.52 12.58
N PRO A 539 -6.23 -5.15 12.98
CA PRO A 539 -6.47 -4.39 14.19
C PRO A 539 -6.32 -5.28 15.44
N TRP A 540 -6.13 -4.65 16.60
CA TRP A 540 -6.08 -5.38 17.87
C TRP A 540 -7.45 -6.07 18.28
N LEU A 541 -8.60 -5.79 17.62
CA LEU A 541 -10.04 -6.14 17.99
C LEU A 541 -11.03 -6.20 16.76
N ILE A 542 -12.16 -7.01 16.73
CA ILE A 542 -13.07 -7.32 15.54
C ILE A 542 -14.67 -7.68 15.83
N PRO A 543 -15.84 -6.95 15.47
CA PRO A 543 -17.33 -6.97 16.03
C PRO A 543 -18.74 -7.16 15.16
N ASN A 544 -20.07 -6.95 15.62
CA ASN A 544 -21.48 -7.35 14.99
C ASN A 544 -23.00 -6.72 15.36
N SER A 545 -24.25 -6.99 14.72
CA SER A 545 -25.75 -6.45 14.95
C SER A 545 -27.17 -7.06 14.29
N ILE A 546 -28.51 -6.61 14.54
CA ILE A 546 -29.97 -7.06 13.99
C ILE A 546 -31.39 -6.20 14.22
N SER A 547 -32.55 -6.05 13.39
CA SER A 547 -33.92 -5.20 13.59
C SER A 547 -35.43 -5.53 12.99
N THR A 548 -36.56 -4.66 13.03
CA THR A 548 -38.13 -4.92 12.88
C THR A 548 -39.28 -4.03 12.06
N THR A 549 -40.57 -3.63 12.50
CA THR A 549 -41.94 -3.36 11.71
C THR A 549 -43.14 -2.20 11.96
N ILE A 550 -43.69 -1.26 11.03
CA ILE A 550 -45.08 -0.46 10.86
C ILE A 550 -45.61 0.46 9.58
N THR A 551 -45.84 1.84 9.37
CA THR A 551 -46.62 2.47 8.13
C THR A 551 -46.44 3.97 7.51
N SER A 552 -47.12 4.55 6.42
CA SER A 552 -46.65 5.82 5.59
C SER A 552 -47.45 6.83 4.56
N THR A 553 -46.89 8.03 4.05
CA THR A 553 -47.31 9.03 2.91
C THR A 553 -46.23 10.11 2.36
N LEU A 554 -46.33 10.86 1.19
CA LEU A 554 -45.23 11.64 0.44
C LEU A 554 -45.43 13.10 -0.23
N THR A 555 -44.37 13.96 -0.30
CA THR A 555 -44.19 15.31 -0.98
C THR A 555 -42.75 15.56 -1.58
N ALA A 556 -42.50 16.50 -2.54
CA ALA A 556 -41.16 16.80 -3.15
C ALA A 556 -40.85 18.26 -3.66
N TYR A 557 -39.54 18.62 -3.80
CA TYR A 557 -38.92 19.95 -4.13
C TYR A 557 -37.65 19.85 -5.06
N PRO A 558 -37.09 20.96 -5.63
CA PRO A 558 -35.89 20.95 -6.52
C PRO A 558 -34.51 20.76 -5.84
N ASP A 559 -33.42 20.67 -6.62
CA ASP A 559 -32.04 20.46 -6.12
C ASP A 559 -31.46 21.76 -5.51
N PRO A 560 -31.07 21.79 -4.22
CA PRO A 560 -30.60 23.01 -3.59
C PRO A 560 -29.14 23.40 -3.90
N ARG A 561 -28.33 22.51 -4.49
CA ARG A 561 -26.99 22.83 -5.00
C ARG A 561 -27.08 23.74 -6.24
N HIS A 562 -28.15 23.54 -7.03
CA HIS A 562 -28.46 24.30 -8.25
C HIS A 562 -29.58 25.35 -8.04
N GLN A 563 -30.34 25.22 -6.95
CA GLN A 563 -31.48 26.06 -6.54
C GLN A 563 -32.62 26.17 -7.56
N ALA A 564 -32.70 25.24 -8.51
CA ALA A 564 -33.73 25.17 -9.54
C ALA A 564 -34.05 23.71 -9.90
N PHE A 565 -35.20 23.46 -10.52
CA PHE A 565 -35.41 22.20 -11.26
C PHE A 565 -34.49 22.18 -12.49
N PRO A 566 -33.98 21.00 -12.91
CA PRO A 566 -33.15 20.89 -14.12
C PRO A 566 -33.82 21.54 -15.33
N GLN A 567 -33.11 22.47 -15.99
CA GLN A 567 -33.69 23.29 -17.06
C GLN A 567 -33.55 22.61 -18.43
N PRO A 568 -34.64 22.41 -19.18
CA PRO A 568 -34.58 21.80 -20.51
C PRO A 568 -33.86 22.72 -21.51
N PRO A 569 -32.94 22.19 -22.35
CA PRO A 569 -32.46 22.90 -23.54
C PRO A 569 -33.62 23.28 -24.46
N ALA A 570 -33.47 24.39 -25.20
CA ALA A 570 -34.52 24.96 -26.05
C ALA A 570 -35.08 23.94 -27.07
N GLY A 571 -36.27 23.41 -26.77
CA GLY A 571 -36.97 22.38 -27.55
C GLY A 571 -37.45 21.17 -26.74
N SER A 572 -36.92 20.95 -25.54
CA SER A 572 -37.14 19.77 -24.69
C SER A 572 -38.30 19.94 -23.69
N LYS A 573 -38.88 18.85 -23.19
CA LYS A 573 -40.00 18.82 -22.21
C LYS A 573 -39.56 18.29 -20.85
N ALA A 574 -40.43 18.39 -19.83
CA ALA A 574 -40.18 17.83 -18.50
C ALA A 574 -41.39 17.09 -17.89
N SER A 575 -41.13 16.07 -17.04
CA SER A 575 -42.15 15.23 -16.39
C SER A 575 -41.62 14.50 -15.14
N TYR A 576 -42.51 13.92 -14.32
CA TYR A 576 -42.13 13.12 -13.15
C TYR A 576 -43.00 11.86 -12.91
N ILE A 577 -42.50 10.94 -12.07
CA ILE A 577 -43.16 9.71 -11.56
C ILE A 577 -42.81 9.57 -10.07
N THR A 578 -43.67 8.98 -9.22
CA THR A 578 -43.35 8.64 -7.83
C THR A 578 -43.52 7.14 -7.51
N LYS A 579 -42.83 6.64 -6.48
CA LYS A 579 -42.92 5.24 -6.02
C LYS A 579 -42.94 5.13 -4.49
N MET A 580 -43.51 4.04 -3.98
CA MET A 580 -43.28 3.47 -2.65
C MET A 580 -42.78 2.04 -2.79
N ILE A 581 -41.68 1.70 -2.13
CA ILE A 581 -40.94 0.44 -2.30
C ILE A 581 -40.65 -0.16 -0.92
N TYR A 582 -40.78 -1.47 -0.76
CA TYR A 582 -40.38 -2.20 0.43
C TYR A 582 -38.98 -2.81 0.26
N LYS A 583 -38.19 -2.93 1.34
CA LYS A 583 -36.84 -3.53 1.28
C LYS A 583 -36.88 -5.06 1.15
N ASP A 584 -37.98 -5.67 1.61
CA ASP A 584 -38.32 -7.09 1.42
C ASP A 584 -38.84 -7.33 0.00
N GLN A 585 -38.08 -8.07 -0.82
CA GLN A 585 -38.41 -8.36 -2.22
C GLN A 585 -39.68 -9.22 -2.40
N ASN A 586 -40.24 -9.78 -1.34
CA ASN A 586 -41.52 -10.49 -1.39
C ASN A 586 -42.74 -9.54 -1.32
N ARG A 587 -42.53 -8.24 -1.08
CA ARG A 587 -43.60 -7.22 -1.00
C ARG A 587 -43.56 -6.34 -2.26
N PRO A 588 -44.63 -6.27 -3.08
CA PRO A 588 -44.63 -5.49 -4.31
C PRO A 588 -44.56 -3.99 -4.03
N SER A 589 -43.79 -3.26 -4.84
CA SER A 589 -43.78 -1.79 -4.85
C SER A 589 -45.05 -1.23 -5.49
N ILE A 590 -45.39 0.01 -5.11
CA ILE A 590 -46.55 0.75 -5.58
C ILE A 590 -46.04 2.01 -6.30
N THR A 591 -46.40 2.19 -7.57
CA THR A 591 -45.88 3.27 -8.44
C THR A 591 -47.03 4.13 -8.97
N SER A 592 -46.84 5.45 -8.98
CA SER A 592 -47.83 6.40 -9.53
C SER A 592 -47.78 6.46 -11.06
N PRO A 593 -48.86 6.90 -11.74
CA PRO A 593 -48.74 7.34 -13.13
C PRO A 593 -47.77 8.53 -13.27
N SER A 594 -47.31 8.77 -14.50
CA SER A 594 -46.46 9.91 -14.86
C SER A 594 -47.26 11.20 -15.04
N VAL A 595 -46.64 12.33 -14.68
CA VAL A 595 -47.23 13.67 -14.74
C VAL A 595 -46.29 14.62 -15.48
N VAL A 596 -46.80 15.31 -16.51
CA VAL A 596 -46.04 16.26 -17.35
C VAL A 596 -46.16 17.68 -16.79
N LEU A 597 -45.07 18.47 -16.89
CA LEU A 597 -45.01 19.85 -16.38
C LEU A 597 -45.04 20.89 -17.52
N ASP A 598 -45.54 22.09 -17.21
CA ASP A 598 -45.53 23.25 -18.12
C ASP A 598 -44.19 24.03 -18.00
N PRO A 599 -43.37 24.13 -19.06
CA PRO A 599 -42.14 24.92 -19.05
C PRO A 599 -42.34 26.42 -18.73
N ALA A 600 -43.55 26.96 -18.92
CA ALA A 600 -43.85 28.36 -18.58
C ALA A 600 -44.20 28.57 -17.09
N HIS A 601 -44.61 27.52 -16.37
CA HIS A 601 -45.15 27.62 -15.01
C HIS A 601 -44.73 26.43 -14.13
N TYR A 602 -43.44 26.38 -13.77
CA TYR A 602 -42.93 25.36 -12.84
C TYR A 602 -43.57 25.49 -11.45
N PRO A 603 -44.13 24.40 -10.87
CA PRO A 603 -44.65 24.41 -9.51
C PRO A 603 -43.51 24.40 -8.48
N THR A 604 -43.78 24.90 -7.28
CA THR A 604 -42.79 24.92 -6.18
C THR A 604 -42.67 23.58 -5.45
N SER A 605 -43.63 22.66 -5.57
CA SER A 605 -43.60 21.31 -4.98
C SER A 605 -44.64 20.33 -5.58
N LEU A 606 -44.50 19.02 -5.29
CA LEU A 606 -45.28 17.88 -5.84
C LEU A 606 -45.70 16.92 -4.68
N SER A 607 -46.75 16.06 -4.77
CA SER A 607 -47.21 15.18 -3.63
C SER A 607 -48.12 13.97 -3.99
N VAL A 608 -48.05 12.85 -3.22
CA VAL A 608 -48.78 11.54 -3.39
C VAL A 608 -48.94 10.77 -2.03
N SER A 609 -49.87 9.80 -1.90
CA SER A 609 -50.14 9.01 -0.65
C SER A 609 -50.26 7.48 -0.87
N TYR A 610 -50.06 6.65 0.17
CA TYR A 610 -49.94 5.16 0.09
C TYR A 610 -50.51 4.38 1.33
N GLN A 611 -50.31 3.04 1.39
CA GLN A 611 -50.69 2.11 2.48
C GLN A 611 -49.56 1.08 2.73
N ASN A 612 -49.12 0.85 3.98
CA ASN A 612 -47.76 0.30 4.25
C ASN A 612 -47.61 -0.63 5.50
N THR A 613 -46.40 -1.20 5.72
CA THR A 613 -45.99 -2.24 6.73
C THR A 613 -44.42 -2.25 6.97
N LEU A 614 -43.74 -1.77 8.07
CA LEU A 614 -42.29 -2.14 8.33
C LEU A 614 -42.10 -3.67 8.34
N GLY A 615 -40.84 -4.04 8.31
CA GLY A 615 -40.28 -5.37 8.43
C GLY A 615 -39.12 -5.33 7.49
N GLY A 616 -37.95 -4.91 8.00
CA GLY A 616 -37.12 -4.04 7.17
C GLY A 616 -37.82 -2.70 6.97
N GLN A 617 -37.63 -2.06 5.81
CA GLN A 617 -37.79 -0.60 5.67
C GLN A 617 -38.63 -0.23 4.43
N VAL A 618 -39.08 1.02 4.32
CA VAL A 618 -39.73 1.58 3.11
C VAL A 618 -38.88 2.67 2.49
N LYS A 619 -38.98 2.80 1.17
CA LYS A 619 -38.41 3.90 0.40
C LYS A 619 -39.50 4.59 -0.41
N PHE A 620 -39.50 5.92 -0.40
CA PHE A 620 -40.28 6.74 -1.32
C PHE A 620 -39.36 7.37 -2.35
N GLU A 621 -39.81 7.41 -3.61
CA GLU A 621 -39.02 7.95 -4.72
C GLU A 621 -39.82 8.93 -5.56
N ILE A 622 -39.13 9.88 -6.20
CA ILE A 622 -39.60 10.67 -7.33
C ILE A 622 -38.51 10.76 -8.40
N ASP A 623 -38.87 10.43 -9.63
CA ASP A 623 -38.00 10.53 -10.81
C ASP A 623 -38.38 11.77 -11.62
N PHE A 624 -37.42 12.57 -12.07
CA PHE A 624 -37.65 13.81 -12.83
C PHE A 624 -36.87 13.79 -14.17
N TYR A 625 -37.59 13.95 -15.28
CA TYR A 625 -37.05 13.78 -16.63
C TYR A 625 -36.99 15.09 -17.43
N ILE A 626 -35.96 15.24 -18.27
CA ILE A 626 -35.91 16.13 -19.44
C ILE A 626 -35.96 15.25 -20.69
N ASP A 627 -37.03 15.35 -21.47
CA ASP A 627 -37.41 14.38 -22.52
C ASP A 627 -37.25 12.91 -22.05
N ASN A 628 -36.18 12.22 -22.47
CA ASN A 628 -35.87 10.84 -22.08
C ASN A 628 -34.77 10.72 -21.01
N TRP A 629 -34.05 11.80 -20.70
CA TRP A 629 -32.97 11.82 -19.72
C TRP A 629 -33.56 12.02 -18.31
N LEU A 630 -33.24 11.13 -17.37
CA LEU A 630 -33.46 11.37 -15.95
C LEU A 630 -32.51 12.49 -15.51
N ALA A 631 -33.00 13.73 -15.51
CA ALA A 631 -32.21 14.91 -15.21
C ALA A 631 -32.02 15.13 -13.70
N GLY A 632 -32.91 14.55 -12.89
CA GLY A 632 -32.71 14.40 -11.46
C GLY A 632 -33.69 13.42 -10.85
N ASN A 633 -33.44 13.02 -9.61
CA ASN A 633 -34.34 12.19 -8.83
C ASN A 633 -34.27 12.59 -7.35
N ALA A 634 -35.25 12.21 -6.55
CA ALA A 634 -35.11 12.23 -5.10
C ALA A 634 -35.67 10.95 -4.52
N SER A 635 -35.17 10.57 -3.36
CA SER A 635 -35.79 9.52 -2.58
C SER A 635 -35.49 9.66 -1.10
N THR A 636 -36.31 9.05 -0.27
CA THR A 636 -35.91 8.78 1.11
C THR A 636 -34.77 7.77 1.11
N SER A 637 -34.16 7.60 2.28
CA SER A 637 -33.50 6.35 2.63
C SER A 637 -34.52 5.21 2.63
N TRP A 638 -34.00 4.04 2.94
CA TRP A 638 -34.78 3.05 3.67
C TRP A 638 -35.14 3.60 5.05
N LEU A 639 -36.30 4.24 5.16
CA LEU A 639 -36.89 4.67 6.43
C LEU A 639 -37.19 3.45 7.28
N GLU A 640 -37.00 3.57 8.59
CA GLU A 640 -37.82 2.80 9.51
C GLU A 640 -39.29 3.13 9.16
N ASN A 641 -39.95 2.18 8.54
CA ASN A 641 -41.30 2.27 7.98
C ASN A 641 -42.34 2.18 9.11
N ASP A 642 -42.27 3.11 10.06
CA ASP A 642 -43.10 3.18 11.25
C ASP A 642 -44.03 4.40 11.22
N GLU A 643 -44.94 4.48 12.19
CA GLU A 643 -45.98 5.51 12.19
C GLU A 643 -45.44 6.94 12.43
N ASP A 644 -44.29 7.10 13.11
CA ASP A 644 -43.68 8.40 13.35
C ASP A 644 -42.81 8.85 12.17
N HIS A 645 -42.00 7.94 11.62
CA HIS A 645 -41.01 8.25 10.59
C HIS A 645 -41.56 8.26 9.18
N ALA A 646 -42.47 7.33 8.87
CA ALA A 646 -42.83 7.09 7.48
C ALA A 646 -44.20 7.67 7.10
N ALA A 647 -45.03 8.05 8.08
CA ALA A 647 -46.37 8.64 7.87
C ALA A 647 -46.41 9.91 7.01
N ASN A 648 -45.38 10.76 7.00
CA ASN A 648 -45.41 12.05 6.28
C ASN A 648 -44.02 12.46 5.75
N ILE A 649 -43.78 12.22 4.46
CA ILE A 649 -42.48 12.37 3.80
C ILE A 649 -42.42 13.64 2.93
N LYS A 650 -41.28 14.32 2.92
CA LYS A 650 -40.88 15.34 1.92
C LYS A 650 -39.73 14.80 1.07
N LEU A 651 -39.23 15.55 0.07
CA LEU A 651 -38.08 15.20 -0.77
C LEU A 651 -37.48 16.46 -1.41
N TYR A 652 -36.20 16.41 -1.79
CA TYR A 652 -35.50 17.42 -2.60
C TYR A 652 -34.69 16.72 -3.69
N LEU A 653 -34.76 17.19 -4.94
CA LEU A 653 -34.04 16.56 -6.07
C LEU A 653 -32.53 16.55 -5.88
N PHE A 654 -31.91 15.56 -6.49
CA PHE A 654 -30.50 15.44 -6.80
C PHE A 654 -30.38 15.44 -8.32
N GLN A 655 -29.79 16.50 -8.88
CA GLN A 655 -29.50 16.62 -10.31
C GLN A 655 -28.33 15.70 -10.68
N LEU A 656 -28.49 15.00 -11.81
CA LEU A 656 -27.54 14.01 -12.32
C LEU A 656 -26.59 14.65 -13.36
N PRO A 657 -25.35 14.12 -13.52
CA PRO A 657 -24.38 14.67 -14.47
C PRO A 657 -24.73 14.34 -15.92
N ILE A 658 -24.06 15.00 -16.87
CA ILE A 658 -24.27 14.75 -18.32
C ILE A 658 -23.70 13.36 -18.66
N PRO A 659 -24.51 12.41 -19.17
CA PRO A 659 -24.03 11.08 -19.56
C PRO A 659 -22.98 11.17 -20.67
N LEU A 660 -21.89 10.41 -20.53
CA LEU A 660 -20.81 10.35 -21.53
C LEU A 660 -20.88 9.07 -22.35
N ASP A 661 -20.72 9.18 -23.66
CA ASP A 661 -20.67 8.05 -24.58
C ASP A 661 -19.58 8.22 -25.66
N ASN A 662 -19.51 7.31 -26.63
CA ASN A 662 -18.53 7.37 -27.73
C ASN A 662 -18.71 8.53 -28.72
N LYS A 663 -19.68 9.42 -28.49
CA LYS A 663 -19.94 10.67 -29.23
C LYS A 663 -19.63 11.91 -28.39
N SER A 664 -19.21 11.77 -27.13
CA SER A 664 -18.87 12.86 -26.22
C SER A 664 -17.54 13.57 -26.54
N VAL A 665 -17.40 14.01 -27.79
CA VAL A 665 -16.29 14.86 -28.24
C VAL A 665 -16.48 16.26 -27.66
N TYR A 666 -15.51 16.70 -26.85
CA TYR A 666 -15.56 17.96 -26.13
C TYR A 666 -15.44 19.17 -27.06
N LYS A 667 -16.05 20.29 -26.66
CA LYS A 667 -15.99 21.57 -27.36
C LYS A 667 -15.57 22.67 -26.41
N HIS A 668 -14.61 23.49 -26.84
CA HIS A 668 -14.16 24.67 -26.12
C HIS A 668 -15.32 25.69 -26.02
N THR A 669 -15.53 26.27 -24.84
CA THR A 669 -16.67 27.15 -24.54
C THR A 669 -16.26 28.50 -23.96
N ALA A 670 -15.20 28.55 -23.14
CA ALA A 670 -14.66 29.80 -22.60
C ALA A 670 -13.13 29.74 -22.42
N ILE A 671 -12.49 30.90 -22.36
CA ILE A 671 -11.07 31.06 -22.02
C ILE A 671 -10.88 32.17 -20.98
N LEU A 672 -9.92 32.00 -20.07
CA LEU A 672 -9.49 33.04 -19.15
C LEU A 672 -8.73 34.12 -19.93
N GLY A 673 -9.25 35.34 -19.90
CA GLY A 673 -8.62 36.55 -20.43
C GLY A 673 -8.61 37.67 -19.39
N TYR A 674 -8.28 38.89 -19.83
CA TYR A 674 -8.41 40.08 -19.00
C TYR A 674 -9.09 41.25 -19.73
N GLN A 675 -9.87 42.04 -19.00
CA GLN A 675 -10.56 43.24 -19.48
C GLN A 675 -10.50 44.32 -18.39
N ASN A 676 -10.28 45.58 -18.76
CA ASN A 676 -10.20 46.70 -17.82
C ASN A 676 -9.22 46.47 -16.64
N ASN A 677 -8.11 45.75 -16.88
CA ASN A 677 -7.12 45.36 -15.87
C ASN A 677 -7.65 44.43 -14.74
N ALA A 678 -8.72 43.68 -15.00
CA ALA A 678 -9.19 42.56 -14.19
C ALA A 678 -9.32 41.29 -15.05
N TYR A 679 -9.21 40.10 -14.46
CA TYR A 679 -9.45 38.85 -15.18
C TYR A 679 -10.94 38.62 -15.44
N ALA A 680 -11.25 37.88 -16.49
CA ALA A 680 -12.62 37.47 -16.83
C ALA A 680 -12.61 36.21 -17.69
N TRP A 681 -13.67 35.41 -17.59
CA TRP A 681 -13.95 34.35 -18.57
C TRP A 681 -14.58 34.96 -19.83
N ILE A 682 -13.97 34.67 -20.97
CA ILE A 682 -14.40 35.15 -22.29
C ILE A 682 -15.02 33.96 -23.03
N PRO A 683 -16.33 33.98 -23.36
CA PRO A 683 -16.96 32.94 -24.17
C PRO A 683 -16.32 32.85 -25.55
N GLN A 684 -15.84 31.67 -25.93
CA GLN A 684 -15.05 31.44 -27.14
C GLN A 684 -15.23 29.99 -27.61
N ALA A 685 -15.60 29.79 -28.88
CA ALA A 685 -15.85 28.45 -29.44
C ALA A 685 -14.61 27.75 -30.04
N THR A 686 -13.49 28.48 -30.15
CA THR A 686 -12.24 28.00 -30.75
C THR A 686 -11.14 27.85 -29.68
N PRO A 687 -10.40 26.73 -29.62
CA PRO A 687 -9.32 26.58 -28.66
C PRO A 687 -8.13 27.50 -28.94
N PRO A 688 -7.26 27.72 -27.94
CA PRO A 688 -5.99 28.42 -28.12
C PRO A 688 -5.07 27.68 -29.11
N ASN A 689 -4.12 28.39 -29.71
CA ASN A 689 -3.23 27.87 -30.75
C ASN A 689 -1.74 27.75 -30.33
N ALA A 690 -1.39 28.12 -29.10
CA ALA A 690 -0.04 27.97 -28.57
C ALA A 690 0.22 26.52 -28.12
N THR A 691 1.47 26.09 -28.21
CA THR A 691 1.93 24.73 -27.87
C THR A 691 3.18 24.76 -26.99
N LEU A 692 3.75 23.61 -26.64
CA LEU A 692 5.04 23.52 -25.96
C LEU A 692 6.17 24.31 -26.67
N ALA A 693 6.07 24.52 -27.98
CA ALA A 693 7.00 25.37 -28.75
C ALA A 693 6.99 26.86 -28.35
N ASN A 694 6.00 27.31 -27.56
CA ASN A 694 5.93 28.66 -27.01
C ASN A 694 6.65 28.81 -25.65
N ALA A 695 7.24 27.75 -25.10
CA ALA A 695 8.04 27.80 -23.88
C ALA A 695 9.26 28.73 -24.03
N ASN A 696 9.47 29.62 -23.07
CA ASN A 696 10.51 30.64 -23.09
C ASN A 696 11.28 30.66 -21.74
N THR A 697 12.55 30.23 -21.77
CA THR A 697 13.44 30.14 -20.61
C THR A 697 14.16 31.44 -20.25
N SER A 698 13.79 32.57 -20.87
CA SER A 698 14.41 33.88 -20.62
C SER A 698 14.25 34.29 -19.15
N GLN A 699 15.33 34.78 -18.53
CA GLN A 699 15.33 35.21 -17.12
C GLN A 699 14.68 36.59 -16.88
N SER A 700 14.08 37.19 -17.92
CA SER A 700 13.45 38.50 -17.89
C SER A 700 12.40 38.64 -18.99
N GLY A 701 11.55 39.66 -18.90
CA GLY A 701 10.45 39.90 -19.84
C GLY A 701 9.23 39.01 -19.56
N ASN A 702 8.31 38.94 -20.52
CA ASN A 702 7.14 38.07 -20.45
C ASN A 702 7.49 36.66 -20.97
N ALA A 703 7.77 35.72 -20.07
CA ALA A 703 8.36 34.42 -20.43
C ALA A 703 7.95 33.29 -19.45
N ILE A 704 7.09 32.37 -19.88
CA ILE A 704 6.74 31.14 -19.15
C ILE A 704 7.61 29.99 -19.68
N SER A 705 8.21 29.19 -18.80
CA SER A 705 9.12 28.09 -19.17
C SER A 705 8.61 26.69 -18.81
N VAL A 706 7.79 26.56 -17.77
CA VAL A 706 7.23 25.28 -17.29
C VAL A 706 5.81 25.51 -16.79
N TRP A 707 4.92 24.53 -16.97
CA TRP A 707 3.57 24.50 -16.40
C TRP A 707 3.52 23.28 -15.49
N THR A 708 3.42 23.46 -14.17
CA THR A 708 3.59 22.37 -13.20
C THR A 708 2.28 21.69 -12.81
N GLY A 709 1.18 22.43 -12.67
CA GLY A 709 -0.09 21.85 -12.20
C GLY A 709 -1.33 22.69 -12.49
N LEU A 710 -2.46 22.00 -12.65
CA LEU A 710 -3.82 22.55 -12.63
C LEU A 710 -4.65 21.78 -11.60
N THR A 711 -5.20 22.48 -10.63
CA THR A 711 -6.05 21.90 -9.59
C THR A 711 -7.40 22.61 -9.52
N LEU A 712 -8.45 21.90 -9.11
CA LEU A 712 -9.81 22.39 -8.98
C LEU A 712 -10.25 22.24 -7.52
N SER A 713 -11.02 23.20 -7.00
CA SER A 713 -11.85 22.99 -5.83
C SER A 713 -13.32 23.26 -6.15
N GLN A 714 -14.11 22.20 -6.22
CA GLN A 714 -15.57 22.30 -6.42
C GLN A 714 -16.25 22.95 -5.20
N ARG A 715 -15.72 22.71 -3.99
CA ARG A 715 -16.15 23.33 -2.72
C ARG A 715 -16.08 24.86 -2.70
N HIS A 716 -15.10 25.45 -3.39
CA HIS A 716 -14.89 26.90 -3.43
C HIS A 716 -15.18 27.53 -4.79
N ALA A 717 -15.56 26.73 -5.80
CA ALA A 717 -15.74 27.17 -7.19
C ALA A 717 -14.52 27.95 -7.76
N MET A 718 -13.32 27.41 -7.49
CA MET A 718 -12.05 28.02 -7.86
C MET A 718 -11.08 26.99 -8.44
N ILE A 719 -10.25 27.42 -9.38
CA ILE A 719 -9.12 26.65 -9.93
C ILE A 719 -7.79 27.30 -9.55
N GLY A 720 -6.78 26.47 -9.33
CA GLY A 720 -5.42 26.84 -9.01
C GLY A 720 -4.45 26.46 -10.13
N LEU A 721 -3.65 27.42 -10.57
CA LEU A 721 -2.69 27.30 -11.66
C LEU A 721 -1.28 27.33 -11.08
N SER A 722 -0.37 26.47 -11.55
CA SER A 722 1.03 26.45 -11.11
C SER A 722 1.98 26.42 -12.30
N TRP A 723 2.98 27.31 -12.31
CA TRP A 723 3.90 27.47 -13.45
C TRP A 723 5.25 28.06 -13.03
N LYS A 724 6.21 28.05 -13.96
CA LYS A 724 7.51 28.73 -13.86
C LYS A 724 7.61 29.85 -14.88
N ALA A 725 7.86 31.08 -14.45
CA ALA A 725 8.00 32.22 -15.34
C ALA A 725 8.97 33.30 -14.84
N ALA A 726 9.37 34.17 -15.76
CA ALA A 726 9.93 35.49 -15.47
C ALA A 726 8.88 36.58 -15.74
N GLY A 727 9.07 37.77 -15.16
CA GLY A 727 8.18 38.92 -15.35
C GLY A 727 6.94 38.95 -14.44
N MET A 728 6.86 38.08 -13.43
CA MET A 728 5.73 38.01 -12.49
C MET A 728 5.72 39.13 -11.40
N GLY A 729 6.65 40.08 -11.44
CA GLY A 729 6.74 41.16 -10.45
C GLY A 729 7.27 40.76 -9.06
N ILE A 730 7.60 39.48 -8.85
CA ILE A 730 8.03 38.89 -7.57
C ILE A 730 9.48 38.38 -7.59
N VAL A 731 10.01 38.08 -6.40
CA VAL A 731 11.34 37.52 -6.16
C VAL A 731 11.27 36.17 -5.43
N ASP A 732 12.38 35.43 -5.38
CA ASP A 732 12.51 34.17 -4.65
C ASP A 732 12.35 34.37 -3.13
N CYS A 733 11.53 33.52 -2.50
CA CYS A 733 11.16 33.60 -1.07
C CYS A 733 12.32 33.39 -0.08
N SER A 734 13.52 32.98 -0.53
CA SER A 734 14.66 32.65 0.35
C SER A 734 15.89 33.51 0.07
N SER A 735 16.15 33.79 -1.21
CA SER A 735 17.34 34.51 -1.70
C SER A 735 17.04 35.94 -2.16
N GLY A 736 15.78 36.31 -2.37
CA GLY A 736 15.39 37.61 -2.92
C GLY A 736 15.79 37.84 -4.38
N ALA A 737 16.23 36.80 -5.09
CA ALA A 737 16.59 36.88 -6.50
C ALA A 737 15.35 36.95 -7.40
N GLY A 738 15.40 37.77 -8.46
CA GLY A 738 14.45 37.70 -9.57
C GLY A 738 14.93 36.74 -10.67
N GLY A 739 14.01 36.29 -11.53
CA GLY A 739 14.33 35.40 -12.65
C GLY A 739 13.15 34.51 -13.04
N GLN A 740 13.46 33.32 -13.58
CA GLN A 740 12.49 32.23 -13.77
C GLN A 740 12.18 31.55 -12.43
N LEU A 741 11.05 31.91 -11.81
CA LEU A 741 10.58 31.38 -10.51
C LEU A 741 9.32 30.54 -10.69
N PHE A 742 9.16 29.51 -9.86
CA PHE A 742 7.90 28.79 -9.70
C PHE A 742 6.95 29.63 -8.84
N ALA A 743 5.71 29.81 -9.31
CA ALA A 743 4.64 30.49 -8.60
C ALA A 743 3.28 29.93 -9.03
N PHE A 744 2.22 30.51 -8.48
CA PHE A 744 0.86 30.02 -8.67
C PHE A 744 -0.18 31.13 -8.52
N GLU A 745 -1.38 30.92 -9.07
CA GLU A 745 -2.51 31.85 -9.00
C GLU A 745 -3.81 31.07 -8.84
N ASN A 746 -4.79 31.67 -8.15
CA ASN A 746 -6.15 31.15 -8.11
C ASN A 746 -7.10 32.07 -8.86
N VAL A 747 -8.03 31.49 -9.61
CA VAL A 747 -9.15 32.21 -10.24
C VAL A 747 -10.47 31.46 -10.02
N ASN A 748 -11.58 32.19 -10.06
CA ASN A 748 -12.93 31.61 -9.97
C ASN A 748 -13.29 30.86 -11.26
N ILE A 749 -14.13 29.83 -11.19
CA ILE A 749 -14.59 29.07 -12.38
C ILE A 749 -15.68 29.83 -13.17
N PRO A 750 -15.97 29.47 -14.43
CA PRO A 750 -17.06 30.06 -15.21
C PRO A 750 -18.40 30.05 -14.48
N GLY A 751 -19.26 31.02 -14.79
CA GLY A 751 -20.55 31.21 -14.11
C GLY A 751 -20.47 31.84 -12.72
N THR A 752 -19.28 31.93 -12.09
CA THR A 752 -19.10 32.57 -10.76
C THR A 752 -18.40 33.93 -10.86
N PRO A 753 -18.58 34.84 -9.87
CA PRO A 753 -17.93 36.15 -9.88
C PRO A 753 -16.40 36.03 -9.76
N MET A 754 -15.67 36.71 -10.64
CA MET A 754 -14.20 36.77 -10.62
C MET A 754 -13.69 37.77 -9.57
N ASP A 755 -13.91 37.47 -8.29
CA ASP A 755 -13.61 38.35 -7.15
C ASP A 755 -12.74 37.72 -6.06
N SER A 756 -12.29 36.47 -6.27
CA SER A 756 -11.48 35.69 -5.32
C SER A 756 -10.05 35.45 -5.82
N VAL A 757 -9.56 36.26 -6.78
CA VAL A 757 -8.26 36.09 -7.44
C VAL A 757 -7.09 36.37 -6.48
N LYS A 758 -6.05 35.53 -6.51
CA LYS A 758 -4.88 35.63 -5.60
C LYS A 758 -3.58 35.26 -6.27
N PHE A 759 -2.52 36.01 -5.93
CA PHE A 759 -1.13 35.75 -6.33
C PHE A 759 -0.20 35.86 -5.10
N PRO A 760 0.87 35.05 -4.96
CA PRO A 760 1.76 35.08 -3.80
C PRO A 760 2.73 36.28 -3.84
N SER A 761 3.27 36.65 -2.67
CA SER A 761 4.21 37.77 -2.52
C SER A 761 5.65 37.46 -2.97
N CYS A 762 5.98 36.17 -3.17
CA CYS A 762 7.28 35.67 -3.60
C CYS A 762 7.10 34.30 -4.26
N GLY A 763 8.13 33.82 -4.97
CA GLY A 763 8.13 32.51 -5.65
C GLY A 763 9.27 31.61 -5.19
N PHE A 764 9.42 30.45 -5.83
CA PHE A 764 10.47 29.47 -5.49
C PHE A 764 11.43 29.22 -6.66
N SER A 765 12.72 29.12 -6.38
CA SER A 765 13.72 28.67 -7.37
C SER A 765 13.60 27.16 -7.66
N ALA A 766 13.22 26.38 -6.65
CA ALA A 766 12.96 24.94 -6.72
C ALA A 766 11.49 24.63 -7.04
N PRO A 767 11.16 23.45 -7.60
CA PRO A 767 9.80 23.09 -8.02
C PRO A 767 8.72 23.22 -6.93
N SER A 768 7.54 23.66 -7.34
CA SER A 768 6.36 23.86 -6.50
C SER A 768 5.08 23.76 -7.34
N GLN A 769 3.99 23.33 -6.72
CA GLN A 769 2.63 23.28 -7.29
C GLN A 769 1.55 23.36 -6.21
N LEU A 770 0.33 23.69 -6.63
CA LEU A 770 -0.90 23.67 -5.83
C LEU A 770 -1.58 22.30 -5.88
N VAL A 771 -2.33 21.95 -4.82
CA VAL A 771 -3.22 20.77 -4.79
C VAL A 771 -4.42 21.02 -3.86
N TYR A 772 -5.64 20.83 -4.36
CA TYR A 772 -6.90 21.24 -3.71
C TYR A 772 -7.90 20.10 -3.52
N ASP A 773 -8.84 20.30 -2.59
CA ASP A 773 -10.01 19.44 -2.42
C ASP A 773 -10.93 19.57 -3.64
N VAL A 774 -10.73 18.64 -4.59
CA VAL A 774 -11.54 18.51 -5.80
C VAL A 774 -12.94 17.98 -5.51
N TYR A 775 -13.18 17.39 -4.33
CA TYR A 775 -14.49 16.82 -3.99
C TYR A 775 -15.50 17.94 -3.66
N PRO A 776 -16.78 17.76 -4.02
CA PRO A 776 -17.83 18.71 -3.67
C PRO A 776 -18.21 18.60 -2.18
N PRO A 777 -18.81 19.66 -1.60
CA PRO A 777 -19.27 19.63 -0.23
C PRO A 777 -20.40 18.62 -0.06
N LYS A 778 -20.29 17.78 0.97
CA LYS A 778 -21.40 16.95 1.43
C LYS A 778 -22.38 17.84 2.21
N PHE A 779 -23.66 17.62 2.01
CA PHE A 779 -24.73 18.26 2.76
C PHE A 779 -25.36 17.23 3.69
N LEU A 780 -25.80 17.64 4.88
CA LEU A 780 -26.27 16.73 5.91
C LEU A 780 -27.49 15.97 5.39
N MET A 781 -27.30 14.69 5.11
CA MET A 781 -28.40 13.80 4.73
C MET A 781 -28.98 13.16 6.00
N LYS A 782 -30.26 13.39 6.26
CA LYS A 782 -31.04 12.54 7.17
C LYS A 782 -32.09 11.81 6.33
N ASP A 783 -32.17 10.50 6.51
CA ASP A 783 -33.17 9.66 5.85
C ASP A 783 -33.22 9.86 4.32
N GLY A 784 -32.03 9.91 3.70
CA GLY A 784 -31.83 10.10 2.25
C GLY A 784 -32.12 11.50 1.71
N GLN A 785 -32.38 12.48 2.59
CA GLN A 785 -32.74 13.84 2.21
C GLN A 785 -31.85 14.88 2.86
N PHE A 786 -31.65 16.00 2.17
CA PHE A 786 -31.02 17.17 2.75
C PHE A 786 -31.79 17.65 4.00
N VAL A 787 -31.12 17.70 5.15
CA VAL A 787 -31.60 18.42 6.33
C VAL A 787 -31.59 19.90 6.00
N ILE A 788 -32.78 20.51 5.97
CA ILE A 788 -32.93 21.93 5.63
C ILE A 788 -32.83 22.79 6.88
N GLY A 789 -31.93 23.78 6.84
CA GLY A 789 -31.73 24.75 7.92
C GLY A 789 -32.84 25.81 7.99
N ALA A 790 -32.79 26.63 9.05
CA ALA A 790 -33.76 27.71 9.26
C ALA A 790 -33.78 28.80 8.17
N ASN A 791 -32.82 28.78 7.24
CA ASN A 791 -32.73 29.63 6.05
C ASN A 791 -33.39 29.03 4.79
N GLY A 792 -33.92 27.81 4.85
CA GLY A 792 -34.53 27.14 3.70
C GLY A 792 -33.53 26.46 2.74
N LEU A 793 -32.25 26.40 3.09
CA LEU A 793 -31.20 25.71 2.33
C LEU A 793 -30.70 24.49 3.12
N PRO A 794 -30.11 23.47 2.48
CA PRO A 794 -29.45 22.38 3.19
C PRO A 794 -28.39 22.87 4.18
N VAL A 795 -28.36 22.23 5.34
CA VAL A 795 -27.24 22.31 6.27
C VAL A 795 -26.07 21.55 5.63
N PRO A 796 -24.87 22.13 5.49
CA PRO A 796 -23.66 21.37 5.14
C PRO A 796 -23.46 20.23 6.14
N ASP A 797 -22.95 19.07 5.72
CA ASP A 797 -22.76 17.95 6.64
C ASP A 797 -21.68 18.31 7.67
N PRO A 798 -21.98 18.35 9.00
CA PRO A 798 -20.96 18.58 10.01
C PRO A 798 -19.93 17.43 10.10
N ALA A 799 -20.17 16.29 9.43
CA ALA A 799 -19.19 15.23 9.21
C ALA A 799 -18.45 15.32 7.86
N ASP A 800 -18.67 16.36 7.05
CA ASP A 800 -17.94 16.61 5.80
C ASP A 800 -16.50 17.07 6.09
N ILE A 801 -15.57 16.13 6.10
CA ILE A 801 -14.15 16.41 6.24
C ILE A 801 -13.62 16.94 4.90
N SER A 802 -13.64 18.27 4.75
CA SER A 802 -12.89 18.98 3.71
C SER A 802 -11.43 18.50 3.68
N LEU A 803 -10.96 18.03 2.52
CA LEU A 803 -9.57 17.57 2.37
C LEU A 803 -8.56 18.73 2.44
N GLY A 804 -9.03 19.97 2.38
CA GLY A 804 -8.21 21.17 2.48
C GLY A 804 -7.59 21.58 1.14
N ASN A 805 -6.75 22.61 1.19
CA ASN A 805 -6.18 23.24 0.00
C ASN A 805 -4.72 23.62 0.30
N TYR A 806 -3.78 23.25 -0.56
CA TYR A 806 -2.35 23.32 -0.25
C TYR A 806 -1.47 23.80 -1.39
N TYR A 807 -0.27 24.27 -1.04
CA TYR A 807 0.87 24.43 -1.95
C TYR A 807 2.09 23.65 -1.42
N ILE A 808 2.97 23.22 -2.32
CA ILE A 808 4.23 22.53 -1.97
C ILE A 808 5.34 23.55 -1.69
N ASP A 809 5.90 23.50 -0.48
CA ASP A 809 7.03 24.30 -0.03
C ASP A 809 8.34 23.48 -0.11
N PRO A 810 9.25 23.80 -1.05
CA PRO A 810 10.51 23.08 -1.24
C PRO A 810 11.65 23.59 -0.35
N ARG A 811 11.45 24.63 0.49
CA ARG A 811 12.57 25.35 1.16
C ARG A 811 13.41 24.49 2.09
N LYS A 812 12.88 23.35 2.55
CA LYS A 812 13.58 22.39 3.43
C LYS A 812 14.04 21.11 2.73
N SER A 813 13.97 21.02 1.40
CA SER A 813 14.31 19.79 0.67
C SER A 813 15.79 19.35 0.81
N ALA A 814 16.66 20.21 1.33
CA ALA A 814 18.07 19.95 1.58
C ALA A 814 18.42 19.69 3.07
N ASN A 815 17.45 19.78 3.99
CA ASN A 815 17.64 19.39 5.39
C ASN A 815 17.59 17.86 5.55
N SER A 816 17.97 17.32 6.72
CA SER A 816 17.86 15.88 6.97
C SER A 816 16.40 15.42 7.03
N GLN A 817 16.10 14.30 6.38
CA GLN A 817 14.78 13.66 6.48
C GLN A 817 14.48 13.14 7.90
N ASP A 818 15.50 12.86 8.71
CA ASP A 818 15.33 12.51 10.14
C ASP A 818 14.90 13.71 11.02
N THR A 819 15.00 14.96 10.53
CA THR A 819 14.56 16.16 11.26
C THR A 819 13.34 16.79 10.59
N ASP A 820 13.54 17.82 9.78
CA ASP A 820 12.53 18.69 9.18
C ASP A 820 12.71 18.82 7.66
N GLY A 821 13.54 17.97 7.05
CA GLY A 821 13.83 17.98 5.63
C GLY A 821 12.83 17.24 4.75
N GLY A 822 12.58 17.79 3.57
CA GLY A 822 11.62 17.30 2.59
C GLY A 822 10.79 18.43 1.96
N TYR A 823 9.68 18.04 1.36
CA TYR A 823 8.75 18.94 0.66
C TYR A 823 7.43 19.00 1.44
N HIS A 824 7.07 20.18 1.92
CA HIS A 824 5.97 20.36 2.89
C HIS A 824 4.70 20.89 2.23
N LEU A 825 3.55 20.32 2.57
CA LEU A 825 2.24 20.89 2.25
C LEU A 825 1.93 22.05 3.21
N ARG A 826 1.64 23.23 2.64
CA ARG A 826 1.29 24.47 3.35
C ARG A 826 -0.13 24.91 2.98
N ALA A 827 -0.94 25.31 3.96
CA ALA A 827 -2.35 25.62 3.74
C ALA A 827 -2.58 26.86 2.87
N VAL A 828 -3.63 26.80 2.05
CA VAL A 828 -4.16 27.87 1.20
C VAL A 828 -5.61 28.11 1.59
N VAL A 829 -5.98 29.37 1.87
CA VAL A 829 -7.38 29.74 2.13
C VAL A 829 -8.03 30.17 0.82
N LEU A 830 -9.12 29.51 0.42
CA LEU A 830 -9.92 29.85 -0.76
C LEU A 830 -11.12 30.72 -0.33
N ASP A 831 -10.91 32.04 -0.39
CA ASP A 831 -11.87 33.10 -0.02
C ASP A 831 -11.56 34.37 -0.85
N LYS A 832 -12.18 35.51 -0.51
CA LYS A 832 -11.98 36.80 -1.21
C LYS A 832 -10.89 37.71 -0.61
N THR A 833 -10.27 37.33 0.50
CA THR A 833 -9.59 38.29 1.40
C THR A 833 -8.24 37.84 1.93
N THR A 834 -8.03 36.53 2.12
CA THR A 834 -6.85 35.98 2.80
C THR A 834 -5.74 35.71 1.76
N PRO A 835 -4.60 36.41 1.77
CA PRO A 835 -3.52 36.18 0.80
C PRO A 835 -2.84 34.82 1.02
N PHE A 836 -2.08 34.34 0.03
CA PHE A 836 -1.18 33.20 0.23
C PHE A 836 -0.17 33.51 1.34
N ASN A 837 -0.09 32.63 2.35
CA ASN A 837 0.93 32.74 3.39
C ASN A 837 2.26 32.21 2.85
N MET A 838 3.24 33.09 2.67
CA MET A 838 4.58 32.72 2.18
C MET A 838 5.65 32.66 3.29
N SER A 839 5.25 32.78 4.57
CA SER A 839 6.17 32.69 5.72
C SER A 839 7.01 31.40 5.67
N PRO A 840 8.30 31.41 6.07
CA PRO A 840 9.08 30.19 6.30
C PRO A 840 8.62 29.45 7.56
N ASN A 841 8.04 30.18 8.52
CA ASN A 841 7.53 29.65 9.78
C ASN A 841 6.03 29.40 9.60
N GLN A 842 5.69 28.22 9.08
CA GLN A 842 4.32 27.73 8.93
C GLN A 842 4.23 26.30 9.45
N ASN A 843 3.02 25.89 9.82
CA ASN A 843 2.72 24.48 10.02
C ASN A 843 2.70 23.73 8.67
N SER A 844 2.80 22.42 8.74
CA SER A 844 2.76 21.49 7.62
C SER A 844 1.60 20.53 7.78
N TYR A 845 0.97 20.19 6.64
CA TYR A 845 -0.17 19.28 6.57
C TYR A 845 0.19 17.91 5.98
N GLY A 846 1.45 17.73 5.57
CA GLY A 846 1.98 16.50 4.97
C GLY A 846 3.38 16.78 4.41
N ARG A 847 4.24 15.75 4.35
CA ARG A 847 5.68 15.93 4.05
C ARG A 847 6.21 14.79 3.18
N PHE A 848 6.76 15.11 2.02
CA PHE A 848 7.31 14.12 1.08
C PHE A 848 8.85 14.08 1.14
N PRO A 849 9.48 12.88 1.03
CA PRO A 849 10.94 12.74 1.01
C PRO A 849 11.55 13.27 -0.30
N TYR A 850 10.83 13.14 -1.41
CA TYR A 850 11.22 13.60 -2.73
C TYR A 850 10.16 14.57 -3.27
N TYR A 851 10.50 15.36 -4.30
CA TYR A 851 9.50 16.20 -4.94
C TYR A 851 8.44 15.31 -5.61
N PRO A 852 7.15 15.48 -5.32
CA PRO A 852 6.11 14.80 -6.08
C PRO A 852 5.92 15.56 -7.39
N ASP A 853 6.37 14.95 -8.48
CA ASP A 853 6.29 15.49 -9.84
C ASP A 853 4.82 15.68 -10.27
N ALA A 854 3.93 14.80 -9.79
CA ALA A 854 2.49 15.02 -9.73
C ALA A 854 1.93 14.63 -8.35
N ILE A 855 0.81 15.25 -7.96
CA ILE A 855 0.18 15.10 -6.65
C ILE A 855 -1.35 15.17 -6.74
N THR A 856 -2.05 14.43 -5.87
CA THR A 856 -3.51 14.44 -5.75
C THR A 856 -3.94 14.28 -4.28
N LEU A 857 -5.17 14.68 -3.94
CA LEU A 857 -5.78 14.36 -2.65
C LEU A 857 -6.69 13.13 -2.78
N HIS A 858 -6.74 12.34 -1.72
CA HIS A 858 -7.50 11.10 -1.63
C HIS A 858 -8.73 11.28 -0.73
N PRO A 859 -9.92 10.74 -1.10
CA PRO A 859 -11.16 10.95 -0.34
C PRO A 859 -11.10 10.46 1.11
N SER A 860 -10.18 9.55 1.44
CA SER A 860 -9.90 9.09 2.81
C SER A 860 -8.90 9.97 3.60
N GLY A 861 -8.69 11.24 3.26
CA GLY A 861 -7.84 12.16 4.04
C GLY A 861 -6.33 11.98 3.87
N HIS A 862 -5.86 11.61 2.67
CA HIS A 862 -4.44 11.45 2.35
C HIS A 862 -4.03 12.33 1.17
N ALA A 863 -2.76 12.74 1.13
CA ALA A 863 -2.14 13.32 -0.05
C ALA A 863 -1.20 12.29 -0.69
N ILE A 864 -1.37 12.06 -1.99
CA ILE A 864 -0.62 11.07 -2.77
C ILE A 864 0.23 11.81 -3.79
N GLY A 865 1.54 11.63 -3.73
CA GLY A 865 2.50 12.14 -4.69
C GLY A 865 3.21 11.01 -5.43
N VAL A 866 3.61 11.24 -6.67
CA VAL A 866 4.50 10.32 -7.42
C VAL A 866 5.79 11.02 -7.78
N ASN A 867 6.91 10.29 -7.73
CA ASN A 867 8.22 10.81 -8.12
C ASN A 867 8.78 10.00 -9.31
N SER A 868 9.12 10.72 -10.38
CA SER A 868 9.63 10.16 -11.64
C SER A 868 11.03 9.59 -11.50
N LEU A 869 11.90 10.24 -10.72
CA LEU A 869 13.34 9.92 -10.62
C LEU A 869 13.63 8.60 -9.88
N TYR A 870 12.87 8.32 -8.81
CA TYR A 870 13.07 7.14 -7.95
C TYR A 870 11.99 6.05 -8.14
N CYS A 871 11.11 6.21 -9.12
CA CYS A 871 10.04 5.27 -9.44
C CYS A 871 9.09 5.01 -8.25
N LYS A 872 8.73 6.07 -7.49
CA LYS A 872 7.98 5.95 -6.23
C LYS A 872 6.58 6.54 -6.30
N MET A 873 5.64 5.84 -5.67
CA MET A 873 4.43 6.44 -5.11
C MET A 873 4.71 6.80 -3.65
N MET A 874 4.13 7.88 -3.15
CA MET A 874 4.38 8.42 -1.81
C MET A 874 3.04 8.84 -1.22
N ILE A 875 2.67 8.33 -0.05
CA ILE A 875 1.38 8.61 0.59
C ILE A 875 1.63 9.17 1.99
N THR A 876 1.00 10.30 2.29
CA THR A 876 1.03 10.93 3.63
C THR A 876 -0.40 11.26 4.06
N ASN A 877 -0.72 11.02 5.33
CA ASN A 877 -1.99 11.45 5.91
C ASN A 877 -2.02 12.98 5.97
N ILE A 878 -3.15 13.58 5.66
CA ILE A 878 -3.34 15.03 5.83
C ILE A 878 -3.47 15.29 7.34
N ALA A 879 -2.61 16.15 7.89
CA ALA A 879 -2.68 16.50 9.30
C ALA A 879 -3.94 17.34 9.60
N PRO A 880 -4.59 17.17 10.77
CA PRO A 880 -5.73 17.99 11.16
C PRO A 880 -5.30 19.45 11.40
N ASP A 881 -6.25 20.38 11.28
CA ASP A 881 -6.03 21.80 11.62
C ASP A 881 -5.47 21.98 13.05
N PRO A 882 -4.51 22.90 13.27
CA PRO A 882 -3.93 23.85 12.32
C PRO A 882 -2.66 23.32 11.62
N GLY A 883 -2.54 22.01 11.42
CA GLY A 883 -1.32 21.34 10.97
C GLY A 883 -0.27 21.19 12.08
N LEU A 884 0.86 20.54 11.77
CA LEU A 884 1.95 20.26 12.71
C LEU A 884 3.21 21.08 12.39
N ALA A 885 4.15 21.18 13.33
CA ALA A 885 5.48 21.72 13.04
C ALA A 885 6.28 20.77 12.10
N ASP A 886 7.25 21.32 11.35
CA ASP A 886 7.95 20.59 10.28
C ASP A 886 8.80 19.38 10.75
N ASP A 887 9.24 19.42 12.00
CA ASP A 887 9.93 18.35 12.73
C ASP A 887 8.97 17.30 13.31
N ASN A 888 7.69 17.62 13.44
CA ASN A 888 6.65 16.77 14.00
C ASN A 888 5.72 16.13 12.93
N ILE A 889 5.67 16.69 11.71
CA ILE A 889 4.89 16.12 10.60
C ILE A 889 5.54 14.83 10.08
N PRO A 890 4.83 13.69 10.01
CA PRO A 890 5.40 12.45 9.49
C PRO A 890 5.78 12.51 8.01
N LEU A 891 6.91 11.91 7.68
CA LEU A 891 7.35 11.68 6.31
C LEU A 891 6.42 10.69 5.60
N ALA A 892 6.12 10.94 4.32
CA ALA A 892 5.28 10.08 3.50
C ALA A 892 5.84 8.65 3.39
N ILE A 893 4.96 7.65 3.50
CA ILE A 893 5.30 6.25 3.27
C ILE A 893 5.54 6.06 1.77
N THR A 894 6.66 5.45 1.40
CA THR A 894 7.04 5.25 -0.01
C THR A 894 6.68 3.84 -0.47
N PHE A 895 5.86 3.77 -1.51
CA PHE A 895 5.38 2.56 -2.16
C PHE A 895 6.00 2.44 -3.56
N ALA A 896 5.85 1.24 -4.14
CA ALA A 896 6.45 0.85 -5.42
C ALA A 896 8.00 0.95 -5.46
N GLY A 897 8.56 0.63 -6.62
CA GLY A 897 9.98 0.73 -6.94
C GLY A 897 10.17 0.52 -8.44
N THR A 898 11.42 0.56 -8.90
CA THR A 898 11.76 0.48 -10.33
C THR A 898 11.30 -0.84 -10.96
N ALA A 899 10.38 -0.74 -11.92
CA ALA A 899 10.02 -1.82 -12.82
C ALA A 899 11.13 -2.05 -13.86
N LEU A 900 11.37 -3.31 -14.20
CA LEU A 900 12.29 -3.74 -15.25
C LEU A 900 11.54 -4.64 -16.23
N ASN A 901 11.85 -4.55 -17.53
CA ASN A 901 11.42 -5.57 -18.49
C ASN A 901 12.31 -6.82 -18.36
N TYR A 902 12.19 -7.53 -17.24
CA TYR A 902 12.96 -8.76 -17.01
C TYR A 902 12.36 -9.90 -17.84
N LEU A 903 13.15 -10.49 -18.74
CA LEU A 903 12.77 -11.61 -19.63
C LEU A 903 11.52 -11.37 -20.50
N GLY A 904 11.18 -10.13 -20.85
CA GLY A 904 10.01 -9.83 -21.70
C GLY A 904 8.68 -9.79 -20.93
N SER A 905 8.72 -9.41 -19.65
CA SER A 905 7.55 -9.28 -18.76
C SER A 905 6.83 -7.92 -18.85
N ASP A 906 7.39 -6.94 -19.56
CA ASP A 906 6.89 -5.56 -19.68
C ASP A 906 6.64 -4.84 -18.33
N GLY A 907 7.34 -5.28 -17.28
CA GLY A 907 7.37 -4.67 -15.95
C GLY A 907 6.26 -5.19 -15.03
N ARG A 908 6.67 -5.85 -13.94
CA ARG A 908 5.82 -6.36 -12.86
C ARG A 908 4.84 -5.28 -12.34
N ALA A 909 3.61 -5.68 -12.02
CA ALA A 909 2.67 -4.81 -11.30
C ALA A 909 3.17 -4.53 -9.87
N GLY A 910 2.75 -3.42 -9.27
CA GLY A 910 3.28 -2.94 -7.99
C GLY A 910 4.60 -2.16 -8.13
N LEU A 911 5.22 -2.21 -9.32
CA LEU A 911 6.43 -1.48 -9.66
C LEU A 911 6.12 -0.48 -10.80
N LEU A 912 6.90 0.60 -10.85
CA LEU A 912 6.72 1.74 -11.74
C LEU A 912 7.99 1.95 -12.58
N PHE A 913 7.85 2.31 -13.85
CA PHE A 913 8.97 2.70 -14.71
C PHE A 913 9.32 4.16 -14.48
N THR A 914 8.51 5.08 -15.00
CA THR A 914 8.65 6.53 -14.76
C THR A 914 7.26 7.14 -14.66
N PRO A 915 6.76 7.44 -13.44
CA PRO A 915 5.51 8.15 -13.25
C PRO A 915 5.50 9.53 -13.92
N VAL A 916 4.34 9.92 -14.45
CA VAL A 916 4.08 11.18 -15.17
C VAL A 916 2.96 11.98 -14.49
N ALA A 917 1.88 11.30 -14.09
CA ALA A 917 0.75 11.90 -13.39
C ALA A 917 0.11 10.92 -12.40
N VAL A 918 -0.62 11.43 -11.41
CA VAL A 918 -1.39 10.63 -10.45
C VAL A 918 -2.73 11.30 -10.16
N THR A 919 -3.78 10.49 -10.04
CA THR A 919 -5.13 10.94 -9.67
C THR A 919 -5.78 9.94 -8.73
N SER A 920 -6.87 10.35 -8.06
CA SER A 920 -7.74 9.44 -7.31
C SER A 920 -9.13 9.43 -7.94
N SER A 921 -9.77 8.26 -7.93
CA SER A 921 -11.16 8.08 -8.33
C SER A 921 -12.08 8.11 -7.10
N TYR A 922 -13.39 8.17 -7.30
CA TYR A 922 -14.35 8.33 -6.19
C TYR A 922 -14.33 7.11 -5.23
N ASP A 923 -14.15 5.91 -5.78
CA ASP A 923 -13.90 4.66 -5.03
C ASP A 923 -12.46 4.56 -4.48
N GLY A 924 -11.74 5.69 -4.39
CA GLY A 924 -10.38 5.79 -3.88
C GLY A 924 -9.34 4.92 -4.58
N THR A 925 -9.62 4.42 -5.80
CA THR A 925 -8.55 3.79 -6.59
C THR A 925 -7.55 4.87 -7.01
N ILE A 926 -6.29 4.71 -6.58
CA ILE A 926 -5.18 5.56 -7.00
C ILE A 926 -4.79 5.13 -8.41
N MET A 927 -4.65 6.07 -9.34
CA MET A 927 -4.27 5.76 -10.72
C MET A 927 -3.04 6.57 -11.13
N VAL A 928 -1.96 5.85 -11.45
CA VAL A 928 -0.66 6.42 -11.84
C VAL A 928 -0.47 6.21 -13.34
N LEU A 929 -0.34 7.33 -14.07
CA LEU A 929 0.10 7.35 -15.46
C LEU A 929 1.63 7.25 -15.48
N GLU A 930 2.18 6.28 -16.21
CA GLU A 930 3.62 6.06 -16.33
C GLU A 930 4.07 5.77 -17.77
N GLN A 931 5.29 6.20 -18.11
CA GLN A 931 5.86 6.06 -19.45
C GLN A 931 7.38 5.92 -19.42
N LEU A 932 7.93 4.93 -20.13
CA LEU A 932 9.35 4.84 -20.43
C LEU A 932 9.59 4.67 -21.92
N SER A 933 10.56 5.40 -22.45
CA SER A 933 11.04 5.28 -23.83
C SER A 933 12.56 5.22 -23.83
N SER A 934 13.11 4.02 -24.04
CA SER A 934 14.53 3.73 -24.20
C SER A 934 14.78 3.01 -25.54
N LEU A 935 16.03 2.63 -25.81
CA LEU A 935 16.36 1.83 -27.00
C LEU A 935 15.80 0.40 -26.92
N ASP A 936 15.64 -0.13 -25.71
CA ASP A 936 15.32 -1.54 -25.44
C ASP A 936 13.87 -1.75 -24.98
N LEU A 937 13.17 -0.68 -24.56
CA LEU A 937 11.77 -0.71 -24.15
C LEU A 937 11.06 0.61 -24.47
N SER A 938 9.88 0.52 -25.09
CA SER A 938 8.93 1.62 -25.19
C SER A 938 7.58 1.16 -24.64
N ILE A 939 7.14 1.77 -23.55
CA ILE A 939 5.92 1.42 -22.83
C ILE A 939 5.25 2.67 -22.26
N ALA A 940 3.92 2.73 -22.36
CA ALA A 940 3.08 3.66 -21.63
C ALA A 940 1.85 2.93 -21.08
N ARG A 941 1.48 3.20 -19.83
CA ARG A 941 0.31 2.59 -19.19
C ARG A 941 -0.24 3.48 -18.07
N ILE A 942 -1.50 3.27 -17.71
CA ILE A 942 -2.01 3.64 -16.38
C ILE A 942 -1.99 2.38 -15.53
N GLN A 943 -1.46 2.48 -14.32
CA GLN A 943 -1.48 1.42 -13.33
C GLN A 943 -2.31 1.87 -12.11
N ALA A 944 -3.19 1.00 -11.63
CA ALA A 944 -4.09 1.29 -10.51
C ALA A 944 -3.60 0.63 -9.20
N PHE A 945 -3.78 1.32 -8.07
CA PHE A 945 -3.29 0.94 -6.75
C PHE A 945 -4.30 1.27 -5.63
N ASP A 946 -4.22 0.56 -4.51
CA ASP A 946 -4.86 0.93 -3.24
C ASP A 946 -3.95 1.84 -2.39
N LEU A 947 -4.45 2.32 -1.24
CA LEU A 947 -3.67 3.10 -0.25
C LEU A 947 -2.47 2.33 0.36
N ASN A 948 -2.34 1.03 0.12
CA ASN A 948 -1.23 0.18 0.57
C ASN A 948 -0.22 -0.11 -0.56
N GLY A 949 -0.43 0.43 -1.77
CA GLY A 949 0.42 0.16 -2.94
C GLY A 949 0.19 -1.20 -3.61
N ASN A 950 -0.89 -1.92 -3.29
CA ASN A 950 -1.27 -3.15 -3.95
C ASN A 950 -1.99 -2.84 -5.28
N PRO A 951 -1.67 -3.52 -6.41
CA PRO A 951 -2.30 -3.21 -7.70
C PRO A 951 -3.77 -3.63 -7.79
N VAL A 952 -4.63 -2.72 -8.24
CA VAL A 952 -6.10 -2.90 -8.29
C VAL A 952 -6.53 -3.29 -9.71
N ASN A 953 -7.22 -4.42 -9.84
CA ASN A 953 -7.64 -4.96 -11.15
C ASN A 953 -8.90 -4.28 -11.74
N CYS A 954 -8.92 -2.95 -11.83
CA CYS A 954 -10.09 -2.17 -12.29
C CYS A 954 -10.22 -2.05 -13.82
N PHE A 955 -9.13 -2.25 -14.58
CA PHE A 955 -9.11 -2.07 -16.04
C PHE A 955 -9.53 -3.33 -16.79
N MET A 956 -9.88 -3.18 -18.07
CA MET A 956 -10.24 -4.28 -18.98
C MET A 956 -9.20 -4.38 -20.09
N ASP A 957 -8.44 -5.49 -20.13
CA ASP A 957 -7.45 -5.74 -21.17
C ASP A 957 -8.10 -5.84 -22.58
N ASN A 958 -7.26 -5.94 -23.62
CA ASN A 958 -7.72 -6.09 -25.00
C ASN A 958 -8.53 -7.40 -25.23
N SER A 959 -8.42 -8.39 -24.34
CA SER A 959 -9.24 -9.60 -24.34
C SER A 959 -10.64 -9.36 -23.74
N GLY A 960 -10.75 -8.43 -22.78
CA GLY A 960 -11.90 -8.20 -21.91
C GLY A 960 -11.79 -8.87 -20.53
N LYS A 961 -10.58 -8.98 -19.98
CA LYS A 961 -10.28 -9.50 -18.63
C LYS A 961 -9.90 -8.35 -17.67
N PRO A 962 -10.22 -8.47 -16.37
CA PRO A 962 -9.69 -7.58 -15.33
C PRO A 962 -8.15 -7.50 -15.35
N SER A 963 -7.61 -6.30 -15.18
CA SER A 963 -6.19 -5.98 -15.31
C SER A 963 -5.80 -4.83 -14.36
N PRO A 964 -4.60 -4.83 -13.76
CA PRO A 964 -4.07 -3.68 -13.01
C PRO A 964 -3.49 -2.61 -13.95
N PHE A 965 -3.37 -2.92 -15.24
CA PHE A 965 -2.85 -2.04 -16.28
C PHE A 965 -3.92 -1.70 -17.32
N LEU A 966 -4.03 -0.41 -17.64
CA LEU A 966 -4.55 0.08 -18.91
C LEU A 966 -3.34 0.42 -19.80
N MET A 967 -3.05 -0.45 -20.77
CA MET A 967 -1.97 -0.23 -21.73
C MET A 967 -2.33 0.88 -22.70
N LEU A 968 -1.45 1.86 -22.86
CA LEU A 968 -1.68 3.05 -23.70
C LEU A 968 -0.88 2.97 -25.02
N PRO A 969 -1.29 3.72 -26.07
CA PRO A 969 -0.53 3.79 -27.32
C PRO A 969 0.92 4.26 -27.16
N ASN A 970 1.85 3.53 -27.77
CA ASN A 970 3.25 3.92 -27.92
C ASN A 970 3.44 5.02 -28.99
N ASN A 971 4.59 5.72 -28.98
CA ASN A 971 4.91 6.89 -29.82
C ASN A 971 4.04 8.15 -29.55
N VAL A 972 3.43 8.19 -28.37
CA VAL A 972 2.68 9.33 -27.81
C VAL A 972 3.40 9.80 -26.56
N THR A 973 3.57 11.10 -26.35
CA THR A 973 4.04 11.67 -25.08
C THR A 973 2.84 12.00 -24.22
N TYR A 974 2.79 11.46 -23.01
CA TYR A 974 1.72 11.74 -22.06
C TYR A 974 2.08 12.90 -21.14
N LEU A 975 1.09 13.72 -20.77
CA LEU A 975 1.28 14.98 -20.03
C LEU A 975 0.60 14.98 -18.66
N ASP A 976 -0.61 14.43 -18.59
CA ASP A 976 -1.47 14.57 -17.42
C ASP A 976 -2.64 13.58 -17.39
N LEU A 977 -3.21 13.39 -16.20
CA LEU A 977 -4.34 12.50 -15.92
C LEU A 977 -5.27 13.13 -14.87
N ALA A 978 -6.56 13.24 -15.19
CA ALA A 978 -7.61 13.53 -14.23
C ALA A 978 -8.68 12.42 -14.23
N ALA A 979 -9.26 12.13 -13.07
CA ALA A 979 -10.39 11.21 -12.91
C ALA A 979 -11.63 11.94 -12.37
N VAL A 980 -12.81 11.49 -12.79
CA VAL A 980 -14.11 11.86 -12.20
C VAL A 980 -15.09 10.71 -12.39
N GLY A 981 -16.02 10.52 -11.46
CA GLY A 981 -16.99 9.44 -11.53
C GLY A 981 -17.78 9.24 -10.25
N ASP A 982 -18.43 8.08 -10.18
CA ASP A 982 -19.13 7.55 -9.02
C ASP A 982 -18.62 6.14 -8.67
N ASN A 983 -19.32 5.46 -7.75
CA ASN A 983 -18.97 4.13 -7.24
C ASN A 983 -19.14 2.99 -8.25
N TYR A 984 -19.71 3.27 -9.43
CA TYR A 984 -19.97 2.31 -10.50
C TYR A 984 -19.12 2.61 -11.74
N THR A 985 -18.90 3.88 -12.06
CA THR A 985 -18.23 4.32 -13.29
C THR A 985 -17.24 5.44 -13.01
N THR A 986 -15.98 5.25 -13.40
CA THR A 986 -14.96 6.31 -13.41
C THR A 986 -14.53 6.62 -14.83
N TYR A 987 -14.44 7.91 -15.16
CA TYR A 987 -13.94 8.44 -16.42
C TYR A 987 -12.55 9.05 -16.22
N LEU A 988 -11.60 8.66 -17.08
CA LEU A 988 -10.21 9.10 -17.05
C LEU A 988 -9.89 9.97 -18.27
N TYR A 989 -9.45 11.19 -18.00
CA TYR A 989 -9.10 12.20 -19.00
C TYR A 989 -7.58 12.22 -19.14
N VAL A 990 -7.08 11.59 -20.20
CA VAL A 990 -5.64 11.45 -20.48
C VAL A 990 -5.21 12.51 -21.49
N LEU A 991 -4.33 13.41 -21.08
CA LEU A 991 -3.81 14.48 -21.94
C LEU A 991 -2.46 14.07 -22.55
N SER A 992 -2.29 14.30 -23.85
CA SER A 992 -1.13 13.80 -24.60
C SER A 992 -0.82 14.59 -25.87
N TYR A 993 0.39 14.40 -26.43
CA TYR A 993 0.74 14.82 -27.79
C TYR A 993 1.50 13.75 -28.58
N THR A 994 1.43 13.79 -29.91
CA THR A 994 2.25 12.97 -30.83
C THR A 994 3.48 13.71 -31.34
N GLY A 995 4.58 12.99 -31.61
CA GLY A 995 5.78 13.58 -32.21
C GLY A 995 6.48 14.56 -31.26
N ASN A 996 6.61 15.83 -31.67
CA ASN A 996 7.33 16.86 -30.91
C ASN A 996 6.41 17.85 -30.16
N GLY A 997 5.08 17.73 -30.28
CA GLY A 997 4.14 18.64 -29.63
C GLY A 997 4.26 20.09 -30.12
N THR A 998 4.68 20.31 -31.36
CA THR A 998 4.91 21.64 -31.93
C THR A 998 3.65 22.26 -32.53
N ASN A 999 2.72 21.44 -33.02
CA ASN A 999 1.52 21.87 -33.73
C ASN A 999 0.27 21.57 -32.89
N VAL A 1000 -0.78 22.37 -33.05
CA VAL A 1000 -2.08 22.15 -32.35
C VAL A 1000 -2.67 20.77 -32.63
N SER A 1001 -2.51 20.27 -33.86
CA SER A 1001 -2.95 18.95 -34.30
C SER A 1001 -2.25 17.77 -33.63
N ASP A 1002 -1.10 18.02 -32.97
CA ASP A 1002 -0.35 16.99 -32.29
C ASP A 1002 -1.05 16.57 -30.97
N TYR A 1003 -1.90 17.44 -30.41
CA TYR A 1003 -2.45 17.29 -29.05
C TYR A 1003 -3.84 16.66 -29.01
N ASN A 1004 -4.03 15.77 -28.04
CA ASN A 1004 -5.25 14.98 -27.86
C ASN A 1004 -5.61 14.83 -26.37
N MET A 1005 -6.89 14.96 -26.04
CA MET A 1005 -7.46 14.43 -24.80
C MET A 1005 -8.24 13.15 -25.14
N THR A 1006 -7.83 12.02 -24.58
CA THR A 1006 -8.54 10.74 -24.73
C THR A 1006 -9.28 10.41 -23.44
N LEU A 1007 -10.57 10.12 -23.57
CA LEU A 1007 -11.44 9.69 -22.49
C LEU A 1007 -11.50 8.17 -22.44
N TYR A 1008 -11.16 7.60 -21.27
CA TYR A 1008 -11.33 6.18 -20.98
C TYR A 1008 -12.40 6.00 -19.89
N GLN A 1009 -13.15 4.90 -19.94
CA GLN A 1009 -14.18 4.54 -18.97
C GLN A 1009 -13.78 3.27 -18.23
N VAL A 1010 -13.91 3.28 -16.90
CA VAL A 1010 -13.54 2.22 -15.95
C VAL A 1010 -14.79 1.85 -15.14
N GLY A 1011 -14.95 0.58 -14.79
CA GLY A 1011 -16.13 0.08 -14.10
C GLY A 1011 -17.29 -0.28 -15.04
N GLN A 1012 -18.52 0.04 -14.64
CA GLN A 1012 -19.74 -0.35 -15.33
C GLN A 1012 -19.82 0.28 -16.73
N GLY A 1013 -20.18 -0.56 -17.73
CA GLY A 1013 -20.31 -0.14 -19.13
C GLY A 1013 -19.00 0.10 -19.88
N ALA A 1014 -17.83 -0.07 -19.23
CA ALA A 1014 -16.53 0.13 -19.85
C ALA A 1014 -16.33 -0.70 -21.14
N PRO A 1015 -15.85 -0.11 -22.25
CA PRO A 1015 -15.51 -0.85 -23.46
C PRO A 1015 -14.21 -1.66 -23.29
N LYS A 1016 -13.95 -2.61 -24.19
CA LYS A 1016 -12.68 -3.36 -24.20
C LYS A 1016 -11.51 -2.41 -24.45
N GLY A 1017 -10.44 -2.52 -23.66
CA GLY A 1017 -9.33 -1.56 -23.67
C GLY A 1017 -9.70 -0.17 -23.10
N ASN A 1018 -10.85 -0.05 -22.41
CA ASN A 1018 -11.38 1.12 -21.72
C ASN A 1018 -11.61 2.41 -22.55
N MET A 1019 -11.05 2.58 -23.74
CA MET A 1019 -11.15 3.81 -24.55
C MET A 1019 -12.60 4.09 -24.99
N LEU A 1020 -13.14 5.26 -24.64
CA LEU A 1020 -14.50 5.67 -24.96
C LEU A 1020 -14.56 6.63 -26.16
N VAL A 1021 -13.80 7.73 -26.12
CA VAL A 1021 -13.80 8.78 -27.17
C VAL A 1021 -12.51 9.59 -27.12
N ASN A 1022 -12.11 10.22 -28.24
CA ASN A 1022 -10.97 11.12 -28.30
C ASN A 1022 -11.39 12.52 -28.78
N THR A 1023 -10.93 13.56 -28.08
CA THR A 1023 -11.06 14.97 -28.48
C THR A 1023 -9.71 15.45 -29.01
N PRO A 1024 -9.57 15.68 -30.34
CA PRO A 1024 -8.33 16.18 -30.93
C PRO A 1024 -8.23 17.71 -30.83
N ASN A 1025 -7.02 18.25 -30.99
CA ASN A 1025 -6.71 19.69 -30.94
C ASN A 1025 -6.94 20.32 -29.57
N VAL A 1026 -6.41 19.70 -28.50
CA VAL A 1026 -6.47 20.19 -27.11
C VAL A 1026 -5.06 20.60 -26.64
N PRO A 1027 -4.49 21.72 -27.12
CA PRO A 1027 -3.09 22.09 -26.86
C PRO A 1027 -2.90 22.70 -25.46
N ALA A 1028 -2.83 21.82 -24.47
CA ALA A 1028 -2.71 22.15 -23.06
C ALA A 1028 -1.56 21.37 -22.39
N ALA A 1029 -1.11 21.86 -21.24
CA ALA A 1029 -0.07 21.24 -20.43
C ALA A 1029 -0.64 20.37 -19.28
N LYS A 1030 -1.78 20.75 -18.71
CA LYS A 1030 -2.47 20.09 -17.59
C LYS A 1030 -3.99 20.13 -17.73
N VAL A 1031 -4.70 19.19 -17.13
CA VAL A 1031 -6.17 19.00 -17.22
C VAL A 1031 -6.79 18.75 -15.83
N ASN A 1032 -8.02 19.22 -15.62
CA ASN A 1032 -8.82 18.90 -14.45
C ASN A 1032 -10.33 18.91 -14.81
N VAL A 1033 -11.20 18.24 -14.04
CA VAL A 1033 -12.60 18.00 -14.43
C VAL A 1033 -13.53 18.07 -13.21
N ASP A 1034 -14.72 18.65 -13.37
CA ASP A 1034 -15.76 18.72 -12.32
C ASP A 1034 -16.75 17.53 -12.37
N MET A 1035 -17.59 17.37 -11.33
CA MET A 1035 -18.55 16.26 -11.23
C MET A 1035 -19.63 16.26 -12.33
N TRP A 1036 -19.82 17.39 -13.01
CA TRP A 1036 -20.80 17.56 -14.09
C TRP A 1036 -20.18 17.29 -15.47
N HIS A 1037 -18.90 16.87 -15.47
CA HIS A 1037 -18.06 16.58 -16.63
C HIS A 1037 -17.62 17.83 -17.43
N THR A 1038 -17.55 19.01 -16.79
CA THR A 1038 -16.85 20.19 -17.35
C THR A 1038 -15.34 19.95 -17.29
N MET A 1039 -14.65 20.06 -18.42
CA MET A 1039 -13.19 19.92 -18.47
C MET A 1039 -12.50 21.29 -18.50
N TYR A 1040 -11.52 21.48 -17.62
CA TYR A 1040 -10.64 22.64 -17.58
C TYR A 1040 -9.23 22.27 -18.05
N THR A 1041 -8.60 23.13 -18.85
CA THR A 1041 -7.25 22.90 -19.38
C THR A 1041 -6.32 24.10 -19.15
N LEU A 1042 -5.12 23.85 -18.62
CA LEU A 1042 -4.07 24.86 -18.46
C LEU A 1042 -3.28 24.98 -19.76
N ASN A 1043 -3.34 26.14 -20.39
CA ASN A 1043 -2.89 26.32 -21.77
C ASN A 1043 -1.43 26.79 -21.84
N TYR A 1044 -0.76 26.46 -22.94
CA TYR A 1044 0.54 27.08 -23.28
C TYR A 1044 0.42 28.56 -23.67
N LEU A 1045 -0.80 29.03 -23.98
CA LEU A 1045 -1.09 30.43 -24.29
C LEU A 1045 -1.13 31.26 -23.00
N MET A 1046 -0.44 32.41 -22.97
CA MET A 1046 -0.58 33.41 -21.91
C MET A 1046 -1.99 34.01 -21.87
N THR A 1047 -2.45 34.49 -20.71
CA THR A 1047 -3.73 35.21 -20.60
C THR A 1047 -3.71 36.48 -21.45
N GLN A 1048 -4.77 36.74 -22.24
CA GLN A 1048 -4.82 37.82 -23.23
C GLN A 1048 -5.97 38.81 -22.99
N ASP A 1049 -5.84 40.03 -23.50
CA ASP A 1049 -6.97 40.95 -23.67
C ASP A 1049 -7.80 40.64 -24.92
N GLY A 1050 -8.92 41.35 -25.10
CA GLY A 1050 -9.76 41.25 -26.30
C GLY A 1050 -9.10 41.69 -27.62
N ASN A 1051 -7.83 42.11 -27.60
CA ASN A 1051 -7.02 42.44 -28.78
C ASN A 1051 -5.88 41.42 -29.02
N GLY A 1052 -5.72 40.41 -28.16
CA GLY A 1052 -4.64 39.42 -28.23
C GLY A 1052 -3.32 39.82 -27.56
N ASN A 1053 -3.29 40.88 -26.73
CA ASN A 1053 -2.09 41.28 -25.99
C ASN A 1053 -1.89 40.38 -24.76
N ASN A 1054 -0.74 39.70 -24.66
CA ASN A 1054 -0.41 38.84 -23.53
C ASN A 1054 -0.19 39.65 -22.24
N ALA A 1055 -0.85 39.27 -21.15
CA ALA A 1055 -0.62 39.78 -19.80
C ALA A 1055 0.84 39.59 -19.37
N GLY A 1056 1.46 40.65 -18.86
CA GLY A 1056 2.84 40.64 -18.39
C GLY A 1056 3.28 41.97 -17.77
N PRO A 1057 4.61 42.18 -17.63
CA PRO A 1057 5.22 43.32 -16.95
C PRO A 1057 4.68 44.69 -17.34
N LYS A 1058 4.49 45.54 -16.32
CA LYS A 1058 4.06 46.93 -16.46
C LYS A 1058 4.96 47.72 -17.43
N GLY A 1059 4.34 48.29 -18.46
CA GLY A 1059 5.02 49.01 -19.54
C GLY A 1059 5.18 48.19 -20.82
N GLY A 1060 4.87 46.90 -20.80
CA GLY A 1060 4.63 46.12 -22.02
C GLY A 1060 3.26 46.44 -22.65
N PRO A 1061 3.07 46.09 -23.94
CA PRO A 1061 1.82 46.36 -24.67
C PRO A 1061 0.59 45.67 -24.08
N GLY A 1062 0.79 44.52 -23.43
CA GLY A 1062 -0.22 43.83 -22.61
C GLY A 1062 0.09 43.93 -21.12
N THR A 1063 0.03 45.14 -20.55
CA THR A 1063 0.07 45.28 -19.08
C THR A 1063 -1.25 44.74 -18.52
N GLY A 1064 -1.23 43.49 -18.06
CA GLY A 1064 -2.38 42.78 -17.48
C GLY A 1064 -2.53 43.02 -15.97
N PRO A 1065 -3.49 42.34 -15.31
CA PRO A 1065 -3.72 42.44 -13.87
C PRO A 1065 -2.43 42.23 -13.07
N GLY A 1066 -2.17 43.10 -12.10
CA GLY A 1066 -0.91 43.12 -11.33
C GLY A 1066 0.38 43.42 -12.11
N GLY A 1067 0.36 43.41 -13.44
CA GLY A 1067 1.56 43.36 -14.29
C GLY A 1067 2.23 41.98 -14.32
N ILE A 1068 1.46 40.90 -14.14
CA ILE A 1068 1.95 39.53 -13.94
C ILE A 1068 2.02 38.75 -15.26
N THR A 1069 3.11 38.00 -15.49
CA THR A 1069 3.22 36.94 -16.50
C THR A 1069 2.41 35.71 -16.07
N VAL A 1070 1.32 35.39 -16.75
CA VAL A 1070 0.36 34.33 -16.34
C VAL A 1070 -0.13 33.47 -17.54
N PRO A 1071 -0.27 32.14 -17.39
CA PRO A 1071 -0.89 31.26 -18.39
C PRO A 1071 -2.43 31.34 -18.38
N SER A 1072 -3.04 31.21 -19.55
CA SER A 1072 -4.51 31.12 -19.69
C SER A 1072 -5.03 29.71 -19.35
N VAL A 1073 -6.34 29.64 -19.13
CA VAL A 1073 -7.09 28.40 -18.88
C VAL A 1073 -8.29 28.36 -19.81
N SER A 1074 -8.68 27.20 -20.29
CA SER A 1074 -9.89 27.01 -21.09
C SER A 1074 -10.91 26.11 -20.41
N GLU A 1075 -12.18 26.36 -20.67
CA GLU A 1075 -13.34 25.52 -20.35
C GLU A 1075 -13.79 24.75 -21.60
N TRP A 1076 -14.17 23.48 -21.42
CA TRP A 1076 -14.71 22.62 -22.46
C TRP A 1076 -15.91 21.81 -21.93
N LEU A 1077 -16.96 21.67 -22.76
CA LEU A 1077 -18.17 20.90 -22.42
C LEU A 1077 -18.44 19.72 -23.38
N PRO A 1078 -19.05 18.62 -22.88
CA PRO A 1078 -19.56 17.53 -23.70
C PRO A 1078 -20.93 17.87 -24.33
N PRO A 1079 -21.39 17.12 -25.36
CA PRO A 1079 -22.75 17.23 -25.87
C PRO A 1079 -23.78 16.61 -24.90
N ILE A 1080 -24.98 17.19 -24.87
CA ILE A 1080 -26.15 16.62 -24.17
C ILE A 1080 -26.72 15.44 -25.01
N PRO A 1081 -27.17 14.32 -24.39
CA PRO A 1081 -27.87 13.24 -25.07
C PRO A 1081 -29.14 13.66 -25.84
N LYS A 1082 -29.63 12.77 -26.70
CA LYS A 1082 -30.85 12.91 -27.52
C LYS A 1082 -31.67 11.63 -27.51
#